data_AF-A0A8I0CBW4-F1
#
_entry.id   AF-A0A8I0CBW4-F1
#
_cell.length_a   1.000
_cell.length_b   1.000
_cell.length_c   1.000
_cell.angle_alpha   90.00
_cell.angle_beta   90.00
_cell.angle_gamma   90.00
#
_symmetry.space_group_name_H-M   'P 1'
#
loop_
_entity.id
_entity.type
_entity.pdbx_description
1 polymer ?
#
loop_
_entity_poly.entity_id
_entity_poly.type
_entity_poly.pdbx_seq_one_letter_code
_entity_poly.pdbx_strand_id
1 'polypeptide(L)'
;MTQNFWAVPTRRGLEKMAAAQADGRKMVFTHMAVGDGNGTTPAPDEEQTALTRETFRAELNSLRVDDNAPCQIIAEMVIPADVGGFWIREVGLIDSDDELIFVGTCAPSYKPLLSEGSGRTQRITMIVAMSSAGNVELKIDPSVILATREYVDEAVKKAGSSGISLAGSQKVYAGGTALFQITDYSDWAVWSEQVSAGQVMRIGADVAVVVPEDTPAGSHITLTLTRDGRQVAFELDVAAPAIDAPVWSSPTTGSTDISLTPTLHTEGFTCHPDGHDWHQQSDWQVATDEAFTDVVWSSMADGEHLTQITLPADTLSVNTRYFARVRFRGASLESGWSEKLVFTTVSEMINTPAILSPSDGQEGVGWMLTLYAGAFSTTPASADTHASTDWQISYSPDFYGDSGGVLDVMGDTQNLTKLVVPDDTLSQGNTFYVRVRFHGVKHTSAWSPVVRFSTRERFYPQFVVDTLCPDAGNPHGYGRDVAMSGDSSVMVLSPFPSKARQLAVYQYSYPNWQLVARPETAGAVSGEDEAAMAVAVSRDGKIIVAGVPNASDNSTGKGALYLYDNRSGSGWESIRGTLLAYPETVTGYGRSVALSGQGETVVTGCGGESAWALSAEDNWSSPVALTPPLSRSGAGVGGWRGVAVSDDGQKVVLAETGGNQAHVMENQGGTWQHVATLCPAGVQGNNTLQVAASADLSVIVLSAPENRTLHIFTDSGSGPEETQVLNWTDFCDITDMRIPGGGISLSADGSLLLADFIAGGGALLARQADGLWHKKTEVYGSGWSSGSDATRGWYVASALSSSADTVLTASVLYGSYTAGGDDTERVKAWVLR
;
A
#
# COMPACT_ATOMS: atom_id res chain seq x y z
N MET A 1 22.49 16.29 36.50
CA MET A 1 23.86 16.72 36.17
C MET A 1 24.07 16.42 34.70
N THR A 2 24.41 17.40 33.88
CA THR A 2 24.76 17.20 32.47
C THR A 2 25.97 16.27 32.42
N GLN A 3 25.81 15.08 31.83
CA GLN A 3 26.90 14.12 31.69
C GLN A 3 27.79 14.60 30.54
N ASN A 4 29.01 15.03 30.84
CA ASN A 4 29.89 15.64 29.82
C ASN A 4 30.50 14.62 28.85
N PHE A 5 30.41 13.32 29.14
CA PHE A 5 30.89 12.23 28.30
C PHE A 5 29.91 11.07 28.34
N TRP A 6 29.57 10.53 27.17
CA TRP A 6 28.61 9.45 27.01
C TRP A 6 28.98 8.59 25.80
N ALA A 7 28.33 7.43 25.68
CA ALA A 7 28.40 6.56 24.52
C ALA A 7 26.98 6.28 24.00
N VAL A 8 26.86 6.15 22.68
CA VAL A 8 25.61 5.81 21.99
C VAL A 8 25.83 4.59 21.09
N PRO A 9 24.80 3.75 20.90
CA PRO A 9 24.83 2.74 19.85
C PRO A 9 24.77 3.43 18.49
N THR A 10 25.48 2.89 17.50
CA THR A 10 25.34 3.33 16.11
C THR A 10 24.07 2.72 15.51
N ARG A 11 23.55 3.25 14.41
CA ARG A 11 22.41 2.68 13.68
C ARG A 11 22.70 1.24 13.24
N ARG A 12 23.93 0.95 12.81
CA ARG A 12 24.39 -0.42 12.55
C ARG A 12 24.38 -1.28 13.81
N GLY A 13 24.80 -0.72 14.94
CA GLY A 13 24.73 -1.41 16.23
C GLY A 13 23.30 -1.75 16.63
N LEU A 14 22.35 -0.82 16.48
CA LEU A 14 20.93 -1.03 16.76
C LEU A 14 20.34 -2.11 15.84
N GLU A 15 20.61 -2.05 14.54
CA GLU A 15 20.17 -3.05 13.56
C GLU A 15 20.67 -4.45 13.92
N LYS A 16 21.96 -4.58 14.28
CA LYS A 16 22.57 -5.86 14.67
C LYS A 16 22.08 -6.38 16.01
N MET A 17 21.89 -5.51 17.00
CA MET A 17 21.32 -5.90 18.29
C MET A 17 19.87 -6.40 18.14
N ALA A 18 19.07 -5.76 17.27
CA ALA A 18 17.72 -6.21 16.96
C ALA A 18 17.70 -7.56 16.22
N ALA A 19 18.59 -7.74 15.23
CA ALA A 19 18.71 -9.02 14.50
C ALA A 19 19.19 -10.16 15.41
N ALA A 20 20.16 -9.91 16.29
CA ALA A 20 20.63 -10.88 17.28
C ALA A 20 19.50 -11.30 18.23
N GLN A 21 18.65 -10.36 18.64
CA GLN A 21 17.47 -10.65 19.47
C GLN A 21 16.41 -11.49 18.75
N ALA A 22 16.16 -11.23 17.47
CA ALA A 22 15.20 -12.00 16.67
C ALA A 22 15.68 -13.44 16.38
N ASP A 23 16.97 -13.61 16.11
CA ASP A 23 17.55 -14.90 15.71
C ASP A 23 17.98 -15.80 16.89
N GLY A 24 17.86 -15.31 18.13
CA GLY A 24 18.38 -15.99 19.32
C GLY A 24 19.91 -16.14 19.31
N ARG A 25 20.61 -15.29 18.54
CA ARG A 25 22.08 -15.26 18.43
C ARG A 25 22.64 -14.24 19.40
N LYS A 26 23.90 -14.42 19.78
CA LYS A 26 24.59 -13.54 20.70
C LYS A 26 25.60 -12.64 19.98
N MET A 27 25.65 -11.36 20.35
CA MET A 27 26.63 -10.41 19.83
C MET A 27 28.04 -10.71 20.38
N VAL A 28 29.06 -10.66 19.53
CA VAL A 28 30.47 -10.91 19.90
C VAL A 28 31.28 -9.62 19.67
N PHE A 29 31.75 -9.00 20.75
CA PHE A 29 32.65 -7.84 20.68
C PHE A 29 34.10 -8.31 20.71
N THR A 30 34.92 -7.83 19.79
CA THR A 30 36.30 -8.31 19.63
C THR A 30 37.34 -7.22 19.88
N HIS A 31 37.08 -5.99 19.44
CA HIS A 31 38.05 -4.91 19.46
C HIS A 31 37.49 -3.63 20.10
N MET A 32 38.40 -2.82 20.64
CA MET A 32 38.13 -1.42 20.98
C MET A 32 39.10 -0.54 20.20
N ALA A 33 38.62 0.62 19.76
CA ALA A 33 39.41 1.62 19.06
C ALA A 33 39.37 2.96 19.78
N VAL A 34 40.44 3.73 19.67
CA VAL A 34 40.53 5.12 20.15
C VAL A 34 40.99 6.05 19.03
N GLY A 35 40.44 7.26 19.02
CA GLY A 35 40.74 8.29 18.03
C GLY A 35 41.06 9.64 18.66
N ASP A 36 41.71 10.50 17.89
CA ASP A 36 42.03 11.86 18.33
C ASP A 36 41.00 12.92 17.87
N GLY A 37 39.92 12.47 17.21
CA GLY A 37 38.83 13.33 16.76
C GLY A 37 39.25 14.41 15.75
N ASN A 38 40.37 14.20 15.03
CA ASN A 38 40.95 15.19 14.13
C ASN A 38 41.29 16.54 14.83
N GLY A 39 41.63 16.46 16.12
CA GLY A 39 41.97 17.62 16.94
C GLY A 39 40.83 18.23 17.75
N THR A 40 39.58 17.82 17.51
CA THR A 40 38.40 18.22 18.30
C THR A 40 37.83 17.02 19.08
N THR A 41 36.98 17.27 20.07
CA THR A 41 36.25 16.20 20.77
C THR A 41 34.89 16.04 20.10
N PRO A 42 34.72 15.05 19.21
CA PRO A 42 33.46 14.87 18.50
C PRO A 42 32.36 14.44 19.48
N ALA A 43 31.14 14.92 19.21
CA ALA A 43 29.95 14.38 19.85
C ALA A 43 29.66 13.02 19.19
N PRO A 44 29.36 11.97 19.97
CA PRO A 44 28.94 10.68 19.43
C PRO A 44 27.66 10.85 18.59
N ASP A 45 27.65 10.33 17.37
CA ASP A 45 26.52 10.34 16.45
C ASP A 45 26.13 8.90 16.09
N GLU A 46 24.83 8.63 16.13
CA GLU A 46 24.26 7.30 15.85
C GLU A 46 24.53 6.88 14.40
N GLU A 47 24.70 7.82 13.46
CA GLU A 47 25.00 7.51 12.06
C GLU A 47 26.48 7.18 11.78
N GLN A 48 27.35 7.21 12.80
CA GLN A 48 28.77 6.89 12.63
C GLN A 48 28.99 5.42 12.26
N THR A 49 29.71 5.19 11.16
CA THR A 49 30.20 3.86 10.76
C THR A 49 31.66 3.62 11.13
N ALA A 50 32.39 4.69 11.51
CA ALA A 50 33.78 4.66 11.95
C ALA A 50 34.07 5.85 12.90
N LEU A 51 35.18 5.78 13.63
CA LEU A 51 35.71 6.91 14.39
C LEU A 51 36.16 8.03 13.45
N THR A 52 36.05 9.29 13.89
CA THR A 52 36.41 10.48 13.10
C THR A 52 37.87 10.42 12.62
N ARG A 53 38.77 9.99 13.52
CA ARG A 53 40.15 9.63 13.17
C ARG A 53 40.70 8.61 14.16
N GLU A 54 40.57 7.34 13.82
CA GLU A 54 41.18 6.24 14.57
C GLU A 54 42.71 6.38 14.63
N THR A 55 43.26 6.18 15.83
CA THR A 55 44.70 6.27 16.11
C THR A 55 45.29 4.97 16.63
N PHE A 56 44.48 4.16 17.31
CA PHE A 56 44.89 2.88 17.84
C PHE A 56 43.67 1.96 18.01
N ARG A 57 43.87 0.68 17.73
CA ARG A 57 42.89 -0.40 17.90
C ARG A 57 43.60 -1.62 18.47
N ALA A 58 42.95 -2.29 19.40
CA ALA A 58 43.42 -3.57 19.94
C ALA A 58 42.24 -4.45 20.36
N GLU A 59 42.52 -5.73 20.55
CA GLU A 59 41.59 -6.68 21.15
C GLU A 59 41.22 -6.26 22.58
N LEU A 60 40.02 -6.65 23.01
CA LEU A 60 39.54 -6.38 24.36
C LEU A 60 40.33 -7.18 25.40
N ASN A 61 40.79 -6.51 26.45
CA ASN A 61 41.40 -7.14 27.61
C ASN A 61 40.38 -7.75 28.57
N SER A 62 39.19 -7.14 28.66
CA SER A 62 38.06 -7.64 29.45
C SER A 62 36.77 -7.18 28.81
N LEU A 63 35.78 -8.07 28.78
CA LEU A 63 34.39 -7.78 28.51
C LEU A 63 33.57 -8.50 29.58
N ARG A 64 32.76 -7.76 30.35
CA ARG A 64 31.93 -8.32 31.43
C ARG A 64 30.63 -7.54 31.58
N VAL A 65 29.61 -8.18 32.14
CA VAL A 65 28.39 -7.50 32.61
C VAL A 65 28.71 -6.80 33.93
N ASP A 66 28.14 -5.62 34.17
CA ASP A 66 28.27 -4.94 35.46
C ASP A 66 27.39 -5.64 36.51
N ASP A 67 28.03 -6.16 37.57
CA ASP A 67 27.35 -6.84 38.68
C ASP A 67 26.34 -5.93 39.41
N ASN A 68 26.55 -4.61 39.38
CA ASN A 68 25.65 -3.63 40.01
C ASN A 68 24.57 -3.11 39.05
N ALA A 69 24.75 -3.30 37.75
CA ALA A 69 23.84 -2.86 36.71
C ALA A 69 23.78 -3.93 35.59
N PRO A 70 22.96 -5.00 35.76
CA PRO A 70 22.95 -6.14 34.84
C PRO A 70 22.59 -5.80 33.39
N CYS A 71 22.11 -4.59 33.10
CA CYS A 71 21.86 -4.09 31.75
C CYS A 71 23.04 -3.31 31.13
N GLN A 72 24.20 -3.25 31.81
CA GLN A 72 25.41 -2.58 31.33
C GLN A 72 26.53 -3.58 31.09
N ILE A 73 27.31 -3.34 30.03
CA ILE A 73 28.56 -4.05 29.77
C ILE A 73 29.74 -3.11 29.93
N ILE A 74 30.82 -3.66 30.50
CA ILE A 74 32.08 -2.99 30.72
C ILE A 74 33.11 -3.64 29.79
N ALA A 75 33.55 -2.87 28.80
CA ALA A 75 34.63 -3.24 27.89
C ALA A 75 35.91 -2.51 28.29
N GLU A 76 37.03 -3.23 28.38
CA GLU A 76 38.34 -2.66 28.72
C GLU A 76 39.40 -3.00 27.67
N MET A 77 40.21 -2.01 27.31
CA MET A 77 41.39 -2.14 26.47
C MET A 77 42.59 -1.49 27.16
N VAL A 78 43.76 -2.13 27.09
CA VAL A 78 45.02 -1.61 27.60
C VAL A 78 45.92 -1.22 26.43
N ILE A 79 46.33 0.05 26.41
CA ILE A 79 47.33 0.58 25.48
C ILE A 79 48.72 0.43 26.14
N PRO A 80 49.63 -0.40 25.58
CA PRO A 80 50.98 -0.60 26.10
C PRO A 80 51.83 0.68 26.17
N ALA A 81 52.93 0.65 26.92
CA ALA A 81 53.79 1.81 27.12
C ALA A 81 54.61 2.21 25.88
N ASP A 82 54.84 1.28 24.96
CA ASP A 82 55.57 1.44 23.70
C ASP A 82 54.71 1.92 22.52
N VAL A 83 53.39 2.07 22.73
CA VAL A 83 52.45 2.61 21.74
C VAL A 83 51.89 3.96 22.22
N GLY A 84 52.05 5.03 21.46
CA GLY A 84 51.67 6.39 21.88
C GLY A 84 52.03 7.46 20.84
N GLY A 85 52.06 8.72 21.26
CA GLY A 85 52.29 9.89 20.42
C GLY A 85 51.00 10.54 19.89
N PHE A 86 49.84 10.19 20.46
CA PHE A 86 48.53 10.67 20.01
C PHE A 86 47.61 11.07 21.17
N TRP A 87 46.62 11.89 20.85
CA TRP A 87 45.54 12.25 21.75
C TRP A 87 44.40 11.25 21.65
N ILE A 88 43.71 11.03 22.76
CA ILE A 88 42.51 10.20 22.85
C ILE A 88 41.35 11.13 23.18
N ARG A 89 40.36 11.17 22.29
CA ARG A 89 39.15 12.02 22.36
C ARG A 89 37.86 11.28 22.05
N GLU A 90 37.94 10.20 21.28
CA GLU A 90 36.82 9.31 20.94
C GLU A 90 37.21 7.85 21.19
N VAL A 91 36.22 7.03 21.51
CA VAL A 91 36.34 5.58 21.74
C VAL A 91 35.24 4.85 20.97
N GLY A 92 35.56 3.68 20.41
CA GLY A 92 34.63 2.85 19.67
C GLY A 92 34.71 1.39 20.10
N LEU A 93 33.57 0.71 20.17
CA LEU A 93 33.47 -0.73 20.41
C LEU A 93 33.06 -1.45 19.12
N ILE A 94 33.84 -2.45 18.73
CA ILE A 94 33.76 -3.12 17.42
C ILE A 94 33.45 -4.61 17.62
N ASP A 95 32.60 -5.16 16.75
CA ASP A 95 32.19 -6.56 16.79
C ASP A 95 33.10 -7.50 15.98
N SER A 96 32.73 -8.77 15.86
CA SER A 96 33.47 -9.78 15.09
C SER A 96 33.45 -9.58 13.58
N ASP A 97 32.55 -8.75 13.05
CA ASP A 97 32.45 -8.45 11.63
C ASP A 97 33.19 -7.14 11.26
N ASP A 98 34.00 -6.62 12.20
CA ASP A 98 34.74 -5.35 12.09
C ASP A 98 33.83 -4.11 11.96
N GLU A 99 32.60 -4.17 12.50
CA GLU A 99 31.66 -3.05 12.47
C GLU A 99 31.63 -2.28 13.80
N LEU A 100 31.56 -0.94 13.72
CA LEU A 100 31.45 -0.06 14.89
C LEU A 100 30.03 -0.12 15.47
N ILE A 101 29.88 -0.71 16.65
CA ILE A 101 28.58 -0.90 17.31
C ILE A 101 28.26 0.21 18.30
N PHE A 102 29.26 0.68 19.05
CA PHE A 102 29.11 1.81 19.96
C PHE A 102 30.19 2.84 19.71
N VAL A 103 29.82 4.11 19.80
CA VAL A 103 30.74 5.23 19.75
C VAL A 103 30.56 6.10 20.98
N GLY A 104 31.67 6.53 21.56
CA GLY A 104 31.69 7.33 22.78
C GLY A 104 32.71 8.44 22.73
N THR A 105 32.41 9.50 23.47
CA THR A 105 33.32 10.62 23.67
C THR A 105 34.05 10.47 25.00
N CYS A 106 35.29 10.94 25.08
CA CYS A 106 36.07 10.89 26.32
C CYS A 106 36.86 12.18 26.54
N ALA A 107 37.24 12.42 27.80
CA ALA A 107 38.04 13.58 28.16
C ALA A 107 39.39 13.56 27.42
N PRO A 108 39.79 14.64 26.73
CA PRO A 108 41.04 14.70 25.99
C PRO A 108 42.23 14.29 26.85
N SER A 109 42.88 13.20 26.47
CA SER A 109 44.01 12.62 27.20
C SER A 109 45.13 12.31 26.23
N TYR A 110 46.35 12.78 26.52
CA TYR A 110 47.51 12.50 25.68
C TYR A 110 48.22 11.23 26.14
N LYS A 111 48.42 10.29 25.20
CA LYS A 111 49.16 9.04 25.42
C LYS A 111 50.58 9.21 24.88
N PRO A 112 51.58 9.52 25.73
CA PRO A 112 52.96 9.71 25.26
C PRO A 112 53.57 8.40 24.77
N LEU A 113 54.47 8.52 23.79
CA LEU A 113 55.31 7.43 23.30
C LEU A 113 56.56 7.30 24.18
N LEU A 114 57.08 6.08 24.36
CA LEU A 114 58.27 5.85 25.19
C LEU A 114 59.50 6.69 24.74
N SER A 115 59.64 6.95 23.45
CA SER A 115 60.71 7.80 22.88
C SER A 115 60.61 9.27 23.25
N GLU A 116 59.45 9.74 23.73
CA GLU A 116 59.22 11.10 24.23
C GLU A 116 59.66 11.25 25.70
N GLY A 117 60.30 10.24 26.27
CA GLY A 117 60.86 10.25 27.63
C GLY A 117 59.86 9.90 28.73
N SER A 118 58.62 9.53 28.38
CA SER A 118 57.56 9.17 29.33
C SER A 118 56.65 8.08 28.75
N GLY A 119 57.05 6.81 28.78
CA GLY A 119 56.18 5.70 28.43
C GLY A 119 55.19 5.37 29.56
N ARG A 120 53.89 5.43 29.29
CA ARG A 120 52.82 5.12 30.26
C ARG A 120 51.90 4.05 29.69
N THR A 121 51.61 2.98 30.43
CA THR A 121 50.50 2.07 30.09
C THR A 121 49.17 2.73 30.45
N GLN A 122 48.20 2.75 29.53
CA GLN A 122 46.91 3.41 29.74
C GLN A 122 45.77 2.43 29.54
N ARG A 123 44.88 2.32 30.53
CA ARG A 123 43.64 1.55 30.45
C ARG A 123 42.51 2.45 29.96
N ILE A 124 41.76 1.98 28.98
CA ILE A 124 40.53 2.58 28.46
C ILE A 124 39.38 1.68 28.88
N THR A 125 38.35 2.28 29.48
CA THR A 125 37.14 1.58 29.94
C THR A 125 35.93 2.25 29.30
N MET A 126 35.12 1.47 28.60
CA MET A 126 33.86 1.90 28.00
C MET A 126 32.72 1.15 28.67
N ILE A 127 31.73 1.91 29.17
CA ILE A 127 30.52 1.37 29.79
C ILE A 127 29.37 1.71 28.86
N VAL A 128 28.64 0.69 28.39
CA VAL A 128 27.47 0.89 27.53
C VAL A 128 26.27 0.14 28.08
N ALA A 129 25.09 0.74 27.92
CA ALA A 129 23.82 0.17 28.32
C ALA A 129 23.15 -0.56 27.15
N MET A 130 22.53 -1.70 27.43
CA MET A 130 21.76 -2.49 26.47
C MET A 130 20.37 -2.81 27.02
N SER A 131 19.41 -3.07 26.13
CA SER A 131 18.03 -3.41 26.49
C SER A 131 17.87 -4.74 27.24
N SER A 132 18.82 -5.68 27.08
CA SER A 132 18.92 -6.93 27.86
C SER A 132 20.32 -7.54 27.74
N ALA A 133 20.91 -8.00 28.86
CA ALA A 133 22.23 -8.66 28.85
C ALA A 133 22.22 -10.14 28.43
N GLY A 134 21.04 -10.72 28.15
CA GLY A 134 20.91 -12.10 27.65
C GLY A 134 21.47 -12.33 26.23
N ASN A 135 21.71 -11.24 25.49
CA ASN A 135 22.00 -11.28 24.04
C ASN A 135 23.48 -11.11 23.67
N VAL A 136 24.42 -11.24 24.62
CA VAL A 136 25.87 -11.09 24.36
C VAL A 136 26.62 -12.39 24.66
N GLU A 137 27.53 -12.79 23.77
CA GLU A 137 28.42 -13.94 23.96
C GLU A 137 29.73 -13.41 24.52
N LEU A 138 30.00 -13.76 25.77
CA LEU A 138 31.26 -13.45 26.42
C LEU A 138 32.32 -14.45 25.91
N LYS A 139 32.97 -14.11 24.81
CA LYS A 139 34.18 -14.80 24.34
C LYS A 139 35.38 -13.88 24.49
N ILE A 140 36.30 -14.28 25.37
CA ILE A 140 37.69 -13.83 25.36
C ILE A 140 38.51 -15.09 25.10
N ASP A 141 39.40 -15.06 24.11
CA ASP A 141 40.48 -16.05 24.00
C ASP A 141 41.59 -15.61 24.96
N PRO A 142 41.80 -16.27 26.12
CA PRO A 142 42.73 -15.78 27.13
C PRO A 142 44.19 -16.15 26.83
N SER A 143 44.52 -16.55 25.60
CA SER A 143 45.85 -17.09 25.27
C SER A 143 46.94 -16.03 25.03
N VAL A 144 46.59 -14.75 24.89
CA VAL A 144 47.57 -13.67 24.76
C VAL A 144 47.08 -12.42 25.49
N ILE A 145 48.00 -11.69 26.12
CA ILE A 145 47.90 -10.32 26.67
C ILE A 145 47.87 -10.23 28.21
N LEU A 146 48.73 -9.33 28.71
CA LEU A 146 49.12 -9.08 30.11
C LEU A 146 47.99 -9.15 31.15
N ALA A 147 48.05 -10.15 32.03
CA ALA A 147 47.27 -10.18 33.26
C ALA A 147 47.76 -9.11 34.25
N THR A 148 46.83 -8.35 34.84
CA THR A 148 47.15 -7.44 35.94
C THR A 148 47.43 -8.24 37.21
N ARG A 149 48.29 -7.73 38.09
CA ARG A 149 48.64 -8.42 39.36
C ARG A 149 47.41 -8.71 40.23
N GLU A 150 46.39 -7.84 40.17
CA GLU A 150 45.13 -8.00 40.89
C GLU A 150 44.29 -9.16 40.32
N TYR A 151 44.27 -9.35 39.00
CA TYR A 151 43.68 -10.55 38.36
C TYR A 151 44.44 -11.83 38.77
N VAL A 152 45.77 -11.78 38.83
CA VAL A 152 46.60 -12.92 39.27
C VAL A 152 46.37 -13.21 40.76
N ASP A 153 46.28 -12.18 41.61
CA ASP A 153 46.05 -12.34 43.05
C ASP A 153 44.63 -12.85 43.36
N GLU A 154 43.61 -12.45 42.57
CA GLU A 154 42.28 -13.04 42.64
C GLU A 154 42.23 -14.47 42.12
N ALA A 155 42.90 -14.77 41.00
CA ALA A 155 43.01 -16.13 40.47
C ALA A 155 43.74 -17.07 41.45
N VAL A 156 44.77 -16.57 42.16
CA VAL A 156 45.49 -17.32 43.19
C VAL A 156 44.67 -17.45 44.48
N LYS A 157 43.86 -16.46 44.87
CA LYS A 157 42.89 -16.61 45.97
C LYS A 157 41.81 -17.64 45.65
N LYS A 158 41.37 -17.71 44.39
CA LYS A 158 40.40 -18.71 43.90
C LYS A 158 41.02 -20.11 43.76
N ALA A 159 42.31 -20.20 43.41
CA ALA A 159 43.07 -21.46 43.42
C ALA A 159 43.52 -21.90 44.84
N GLY A 160 43.54 -20.98 45.80
CA GLY A 160 43.97 -21.21 47.19
C GLY A 160 42.88 -21.73 48.13
N SER A 161 41.63 -21.88 47.71
CA SER A 161 40.60 -22.56 48.50
C SER A 161 40.74 -24.08 48.37
N SER A 162 41.51 -24.68 49.27
CA SER A 162 41.80 -26.12 49.32
C SER A 162 40.58 -26.99 49.69
N GLY A 163 39.64 -27.17 48.76
CA GLY A 163 38.54 -28.13 48.83
C GLY A 163 38.35 -28.82 47.48
N ILE A 164 37.82 -30.05 47.48
CA ILE A 164 37.23 -30.65 46.28
C ILE A 164 35.83 -30.03 46.15
N SER A 165 35.44 -29.61 44.97
CA SER A 165 34.17 -28.94 44.70
C SER A 165 33.32 -29.77 43.74
N LEU A 166 32.03 -29.86 44.04
CA LEU A 166 31.07 -30.68 43.30
C LEU A 166 29.84 -29.84 42.95
N ALA A 167 29.49 -29.79 41.67
CA ALA A 167 28.26 -29.22 41.16
C ALA A 167 27.24 -30.32 40.87
N GLY A 168 25.97 -30.06 41.17
CA GLY A 168 24.86 -31.01 41.01
C GLY A 168 23.91 -30.95 42.22
N SER A 169 22.67 -31.39 42.03
CA SER A 169 21.68 -31.43 43.11
C SER A 169 22.08 -32.48 44.15
N GLN A 170 22.20 -32.06 45.42
CA GLN A 170 22.42 -32.99 46.53
C GLN A 170 21.17 -33.83 46.86
N LYS A 171 20.00 -33.46 46.34
CA LYS A 171 18.78 -34.27 46.39
C LYS A 171 18.83 -35.35 45.31
N VAL A 172 18.82 -36.61 45.72
CA VAL A 172 18.89 -37.81 44.87
C VAL A 172 17.70 -38.73 45.12
N TYR A 173 17.47 -39.73 44.27
CA TYR A 173 16.28 -40.59 44.35
C TYR A 173 16.65 -42.06 44.26
N ALA A 174 16.04 -42.89 45.11
CA ALA A 174 16.25 -44.34 45.12
C ALA A 174 15.88 -44.96 43.76
N GLY A 175 16.71 -45.88 43.26
CA GLY A 175 16.54 -46.51 41.94
C GLY A 175 16.98 -45.64 40.76
N GLY A 176 17.38 -44.39 40.99
CA GLY A 176 17.84 -43.45 39.97
C GLY A 176 19.37 -43.32 39.88
N THR A 177 19.81 -42.58 38.87
CA THR A 177 21.21 -42.16 38.72
C THR A 177 21.30 -40.64 38.85
N ALA A 178 22.05 -40.16 39.84
CA ALA A 178 22.35 -38.75 40.02
C ALA A 178 23.67 -38.39 39.34
N LEU A 179 23.69 -37.31 38.58
CA LEU A 179 24.87 -36.81 37.87
C LEU A 179 25.41 -35.56 38.55
N PHE A 180 26.72 -35.53 38.72
CA PHE A 180 27.47 -34.44 39.31
C PHE A 180 28.70 -34.12 38.47
N GLN A 181 29.22 -32.90 38.61
CA GLN A 181 30.44 -32.47 37.94
C GLN A 181 31.42 -31.93 38.99
N ILE A 182 32.66 -32.42 38.97
CA ILE A 182 33.74 -31.89 39.80
C ILE A 182 34.20 -30.57 39.17
N THR A 183 33.93 -29.45 39.84
CA THR A 183 34.16 -28.11 39.25
C THR A 183 35.63 -27.67 39.28
N ASP A 184 36.45 -28.31 40.12
CA ASP A 184 37.90 -28.10 40.21
C ASP A 184 38.69 -29.34 39.76
N TYR A 185 38.13 -30.06 38.78
CA TYR A 185 38.74 -31.25 38.21
C TYR A 185 40.09 -30.93 37.55
N SER A 186 41.04 -31.85 37.72
CA SER A 186 42.35 -31.78 37.07
C SER A 186 42.81 -33.17 36.68
N ASP A 187 43.18 -33.33 35.41
CA ASP A 187 43.75 -34.58 34.87
C ASP A 187 45.14 -34.90 35.42
N TRP A 188 45.81 -33.94 36.06
CA TRP A 188 47.13 -34.12 36.67
C TRP A 188 47.06 -34.63 38.12
N ALA A 189 45.86 -34.64 38.74
CA ALA A 189 45.66 -35.11 40.10
C ALA A 189 45.18 -36.58 40.11
N VAL A 190 45.52 -37.31 41.17
CA VAL A 190 45.04 -38.69 41.36
C VAL A 190 43.71 -38.66 42.09
N TRP A 191 42.67 -39.22 41.45
CA TRP A 191 41.30 -39.22 41.96
C TRP A 191 40.83 -40.63 42.35
N SER A 192 40.04 -40.73 43.42
CA SER A 192 39.24 -41.92 43.71
C SER A 192 37.89 -41.55 44.33
N GLU A 193 36.87 -42.33 44.00
CA GLU A 193 35.48 -42.14 44.39
C GLU A 193 34.96 -43.31 45.23
N GLN A 194 34.12 -43.00 46.22
CA GLN A 194 33.39 -43.99 47.00
C GLN A 194 32.01 -43.44 47.36
N VAL A 195 30.98 -44.28 47.33
CA VAL A 195 29.66 -43.95 47.87
C VAL A 195 29.31 -44.90 49.02
N SER A 196 28.67 -44.38 50.06
CA SER A 196 28.29 -45.17 51.25
C SER A 196 27.25 -46.27 50.95
N ALA A 197 26.45 -46.09 49.90
CA ALA A 197 25.49 -47.06 49.39
C ALA A 197 25.26 -46.84 47.88
N GLY A 198 25.23 -47.92 47.10
CA GLY A 198 25.08 -47.85 45.64
C GLY A 198 26.38 -48.01 44.88
N GLN A 199 26.40 -47.48 43.65
CA GLN A 199 27.55 -47.50 42.77
C GLN A 199 27.91 -46.07 42.40
N VAL A 200 29.20 -45.77 42.32
CA VAL A 200 29.71 -44.51 41.81
C VAL A 200 30.66 -44.78 40.66
N MET A 201 30.54 -44.00 39.60
CA MET A 201 31.43 -44.04 38.45
C MET A 201 31.86 -42.63 38.11
N ARG A 202 33.15 -42.41 37.90
CA ARG A 202 33.67 -41.14 37.39
C ARG A 202 34.31 -41.29 36.02
N ILE A 203 34.00 -40.37 35.11
CA ILE A 203 34.67 -40.23 33.80
C ILE A 203 35.10 -38.78 33.67
N GLY A 204 36.41 -38.52 33.73
CA GLY A 204 36.91 -37.15 33.75
C GLY A 204 36.35 -36.37 34.95
N ALA A 205 35.76 -35.21 34.70
CA ALA A 205 35.11 -34.39 35.72
C ALA A 205 33.73 -34.91 36.15
N ASP A 206 33.09 -35.76 35.36
CA ASP A 206 31.70 -36.18 35.58
C ASP A 206 31.63 -37.37 36.52
N VAL A 207 30.74 -37.31 37.50
CA VAL A 207 30.49 -38.34 38.52
C VAL A 207 29.04 -38.76 38.45
N ALA A 208 28.78 -40.04 38.21
CA ALA A 208 27.47 -40.64 38.27
C ALA A 208 27.33 -41.49 39.54
N VAL A 209 26.28 -41.26 40.32
CA VAL A 209 25.94 -42.04 41.51
C VAL A 209 24.62 -42.77 41.27
N VAL A 210 24.65 -44.09 41.23
CA VAL A 210 23.47 -44.95 41.15
C VAL A 210 23.01 -45.27 42.58
N VAL A 211 21.81 -44.82 42.93
CA VAL A 211 21.22 -45.01 44.25
C VAL A 211 20.42 -46.32 44.28
N PRO A 212 20.65 -47.23 45.24
CA PRO A 212 19.88 -48.47 45.33
C PRO A 212 18.37 -48.22 45.49
N GLU A 213 17.55 -49.06 44.86
CA GLU A 213 16.08 -48.96 44.86
C GLU A 213 15.47 -49.11 46.26
N ASP A 214 16.12 -49.87 47.14
CA ASP A 214 15.71 -50.12 48.52
C ASP A 214 16.17 -49.04 49.53
N THR A 215 16.83 -47.98 49.05
CA THR A 215 17.30 -46.89 49.93
C THR A 215 16.11 -46.08 50.46
N PRO A 216 15.91 -46.00 51.79
CA PRO A 216 14.74 -45.31 52.34
C PRO A 216 14.72 -43.81 52.02
N ALA A 217 13.57 -43.29 51.59
CA ALA A 217 13.35 -41.85 51.47
C ALA A 217 13.49 -41.14 52.84
N GLY A 218 14.12 -39.97 52.86
CA GLY A 218 14.47 -39.22 54.06
C GLY A 218 15.78 -39.67 54.72
N SER A 219 16.52 -40.61 54.11
CA SER A 219 17.88 -40.98 54.54
C SER A 219 18.95 -40.22 53.76
N HIS A 220 20.22 -40.42 54.13
CA HIS A 220 21.37 -39.81 53.45
C HIS A 220 22.34 -40.88 52.95
N ILE A 221 22.91 -40.66 51.77
CA ILE A 221 24.10 -41.38 51.30
C ILE A 221 25.27 -40.41 51.18
N THR A 222 26.48 -40.88 51.41
CA THR A 222 27.68 -40.02 51.38
C THR A 222 28.53 -40.38 50.17
N LEU A 223 28.71 -39.42 49.26
CA LEU A 223 29.70 -39.48 48.20
C LEU A 223 31.02 -38.92 48.72
N THR A 224 32.07 -39.74 48.74
CA THR A 224 33.41 -39.31 49.12
C THR A 224 34.30 -39.25 47.88
N LEU A 225 34.82 -38.06 47.59
CA LEU A 225 35.82 -37.85 46.55
C LEU A 225 37.18 -37.63 47.20
N THR A 226 38.21 -38.28 46.64
CA THR A 226 39.60 -38.15 47.09
C THR A 226 40.43 -37.55 45.97
N ARG A 227 41.18 -36.49 46.25
CA ARG A 227 42.18 -35.89 45.34
C ARG A 227 43.54 -35.89 46.04
N ASP A 228 44.53 -36.55 45.45
CA ASP A 228 45.92 -36.62 45.97
C ASP A 228 45.99 -37.00 47.46
N GLY A 229 45.15 -37.94 47.87
CA GLY A 229 45.06 -38.43 49.26
C GLY A 229 44.22 -37.58 50.22
N ARG A 230 43.67 -36.43 49.78
CA ARG A 230 42.73 -35.62 50.57
C ARG A 230 41.29 -35.96 50.25
N GLN A 231 40.49 -36.29 51.27
CA GLN A 231 39.09 -36.69 51.13
C GLN A 231 38.13 -35.54 51.43
N VAL A 232 37.05 -35.44 50.65
CA VAL A 232 35.88 -34.59 50.92
C VAL A 232 34.63 -35.43 50.76
N ALA A 233 33.75 -35.37 51.75
CA ALA A 233 32.47 -36.06 51.77
C ALA A 233 31.34 -35.08 51.44
N PHE A 234 30.46 -35.50 50.54
CA PHE A 234 29.23 -34.82 50.15
C PHE A 234 28.06 -35.68 50.61
N GLU A 235 27.23 -35.14 51.50
CA GLU A 235 25.98 -35.78 51.89
C GLU A 235 24.94 -35.55 50.79
N LEU A 236 24.27 -36.63 50.38
CA LEU A 236 23.22 -36.64 49.38
C LEU A 236 21.93 -37.10 50.04
N ASP A 237 20.90 -36.27 49.96
CA ASP A 237 19.59 -36.50 50.56
C ASP A 237 18.76 -37.38 49.65
N VAL A 238 18.36 -38.57 50.12
CA VAL A 238 17.53 -39.49 49.36
C VAL A 238 16.07 -39.07 49.51
N ALA A 239 15.48 -38.51 48.46
CA ALA A 239 14.09 -38.09 48.44
C ALA A 239 13.14 -39.20 47.96
N ALA A 240 11.87 -39.08 48.34
CA ALA A 240 10.80 -39.90 47.77
C ALA A 240 10.62 -39.56 46.27
N PRO A 241 10.16 -40.52 45.44
CA PRO A 241 9.82 -40.25 44.05
C PRO A 241 8.86 -39.08 43.91
N ALA A 242 9.12 -38.20 42.94
CA ALA A 242 8.38 -36.96 42.79
C ALA A 242 8.25 -36.56 41.31
N ILE A 243 7.22 -35.77 41.02
CA ILE A 243 7.06 -35.04 39.75
C ILE A 243 7.39 -33.59 40.04
N ASP A 244 8.20 -32.97 39.18
CA ASP A 244 8.52 -31.55 39.31
C ASP A 244 7.28 -30.69 39.06
N ALA A 245 7.16 -29.59 39.82
CA ALA A 245 6.08 -28.63 39.58
C ALA A 245 6.24 -28.02 38.17
N PRO A 246 5.14 -27.83 37.41
CA PRO A 246 5.23 -27.28 36.07
C PRO A 246 5.83 -25.88 36.07
N VAL A 247 6.63 -25.57 35.05
CA VAL A 247 7.21 -24.25 34.82
C VAL A 247 6.55 -23.64 33.59
N TRP A 248 6.14 -22.37 33.66
CA TRP A 248 5.53 -21.66 32.54
C TRP A 248 6.54 -21.33 31.45
N SER A 249 6.20 -21.64 30.20
CA SER A 249 6.99 -21.25 29.03
C SER A 249 6.33 -20.10 28.24
N SER A 250 5.00 -19.98 28.27
CA SER A 250 4.25 -18.86 27.68
C SER A 250 2.79 -18.80 28.17
N PRO A 251 2.17 -17.63 28.35
CA PRO A 251 2.81 -16.31 28.47
C PRO A 251 3.81 -16.26 29.63
N THR A 252 4.67 -15.25 29.66
CA THR A 252 5.56 -15.01 30.80
C THR A 252 4.82 -14.23 31.90
N THR A 253 5.16 -14.46 33.17
CA THR A 253 4.55 -13.72 34.28
C THR A 253 4.79 -12.22 34.15
N GLY A 254 3.72 -11.44 34.27
CA GLY A 254 3.70 -9.99 34.11
C GLY A 254 3.31 -9.52 32.71
N SER A 255 3.10 -10.43 31.75
CA SER A 255 2.70 -10.06 30.38
C SER A 255 1.39 -9.27 30.36
N THR A 256 1.36 -8.20 29.57
CA THR A 256 0.15 -7.41 29.28
C THR A 256 -0.33 -7.68 27.85
N ASP A 257 -1.51 -7.16 27.51
CA ASP A 257 -2.10 -7.25 26.17
C ASP A 257 -2.32 -8.69 25.69
N ILE A 258 -2.56 -9.59 26.65
CA ILE A 258 -2.88 -10.98 26.36
C ILE A 258 -4.29 -11.06 25.76
N SER A 259 -4.44 -11.86 24.70
CA SER A 259 -5.74 -12.14 24.08
C SER A 259 -6.78 -12.63 25.10
N LEU A 260 -8.06 -12.54 24.78
CA LEU A 260 -9.15 -13.11 25.61
C LEU A 260 -9.25 -14.64 25.50
N THR A 261 -8.54 -15.25 24.54
CA THR A 261 -8.41 -16.71 24.37
C THR A 261 -6.94 -17.12 24.30
N PRO A 262 -6.14 -16.88 25.34
CA PRO A 262 -4.72 -17.20 25.30
C PRO A 262 -4.52 -18.71 25.38
N THR A 263 -3.45 -19.18 24.73
CA THR A 263 -2.91 -20.52 24.96
C THR A 263 -1.84 -20.43 26.04
N LEU A 264 -2.02 -21.19 27.11
CA LEU A 264 -1.09 -21.31 28.21
C LEU A 264 -0.19 -22.52 27.96
N HIS A 265 1.10 -22.36 28.13
CA HIS A 265 2.13 -23.38 27.86
C HIS A 265 3.06 -23.55 29.06
N THR A 266 3.42 -24.80 29.33
CA THR A 266 4.43 -25.18 30.31
C THR A 266 5.59 -25.93 29.64
N GLU A 267 6.69 -26.02 30.37
CA GLU A 267 7.79 -26.93 30.07
C GLU A 267 7.36 -28.40 30.20
N GLY A 268 8.20 -29.31 29.71
CA GLY A 268 7.93 -30.75 29.72
C GLY A 268 7.80 -31.37 31.11
N PHE A 269 7.06 -32.46 31.18
CA PHE A 269 6.94 -33.30 32.38
C PHE A 269 8.29 -33.94 32.74
N THR A 270 8.69 -33.77 34.00
CA THR A 270 9.89 -34.39 34.56
C THR A 270 9.53 -35.14 35.83
N CYS A 271 9.91 -36.42 35.91
CA CYS A 271 9.69 -37.27 37.08
C CYS A 271 11.03 -37.81 37.56
N HIS A 272 11.20 -37.86 38.88
CA HIS A 272 12.40 -38.35 39.53
C HIS A 272 12.08 -39.55 40.42
N PRO A 273 12.83 -40.67 40.30
CA PRO A 273 13.85 -40.92 39.29
C PRO A 273 13.23 -41.07 37.89
N ASP A 274 14.05 -40.83 36.85
CA ASP A 274 13.60 -40.89 35.46
C ASP A 274 12.85 -42.20 35.15
N GLY A 275 11.66 -42.08 34.56
CA GLY A 275 10.83 -43.22 34.16
C GLY A 275 10.01 -43.88 35.28
N HIS A 276 10.03 -43.35 36.51
CA HIS A 276 9.20 -43.87 37.61
C HIS A 276 7.70 -43.63 37.40
N ASP A 277 7.31 -42.49 36.81
CA ASP A 277 5.92 -42.16 36.47
C ASP A 277 5.86 -41.45 35.10
N TRP A 278 4.68 -41.33 34.50
CA TRP A 278 4.45 -40.72 33.19
C TRP A 278 3.30 -39.71 33.21
N HIS A 279 3.38 -38.67 32.39
CA HIS A 279 2.37 -37.61 32.34
C HIS A 279 1.03 -38.15 31.85
N GLN A 280 0.04 -38.28 32.74
CA GLN A 280 -1.30 -38.75 32.38
C GLN A 280 -2.29 -37.61 32.22
N GLN A 281 -2.23 -36.63 33.13
CA GLN A 281 -3.21 -35.56 33.20
C GLN A 281 -2.60 -34.26 33.72
N SER A 282 -3.29 -33.15 33.47
CA SER A 282 -2.99 -31.84 34.06
C SER A 282 -4.24 -31.21 34.67
N ASP A 283 -4.05 -30.48 35.78
CA ASP A 283 -5.09 -29.63 36.37
C ASP A 283 -4.73 -28.17 36.11
N TRP A 284 -5.61 -27.43 35.44
CA TRP A 284 -5.46 -26.03 35.05
C TRP A 284 -6.48 -25.15 35.76
N GLN A 285 -6.06 -23.98 36.26
CA GLN A 285 -6.97 -22.98 36.83
C GLN A 285 -6.57 -21.57 36.44
N VAL A 286 -7.57 -20.71 36.23
CA VAL A 286 -7.45 -19.27 36.04
C VAL A 286 -8.42 -18.55 36.99
N ALA A 287 -7.94 -17.54 37.69
CA ALA A 287 -8.67 -16.79 38.71
C ALA A 287 -8.44 -15.28 38.58
N THR A 288 -9.35 -14.48 39.14
CA THR A 288 -9.18 -13.01 39.24
C THR A 288 -8.39 -12.60 40.48
N ASP A 289 -8.09 -13.53 41.38
CA ASP A 289 -7.38 -13.30 42.62
C ASP A 289 -6.20 -14.26 42.80
N GLU A 290 -5.23 -13.83 43.59
CA GLU A 290 -3.98 -14.56 43.80
C GLU A 290 -4.13 -15.81 44.71
N ALA A 291 -5.20 -15.87 45.51
CA ALA A 291 -5.50 -17.00 46.39
C ALA A 291 -6.28 -18.11 45.67
N PHE A 292 -6.71 -17.87 44.43
CA PHE A 292 -7.59 -18.74 43.65
C PHE A 292 -8.92 -19.04 44.39
N THR A 293 -9.49 -18.02 45.04
CA THR A 293 -10.84 -18.11 45.63
C THR A 293 -11.93 -17.86 44.60
N ASP A 294 -11.66 -16.99 43.62
CA ASP A 294 -12.53 -16.58 42.53
C ASP A 294 -11.99 -17.14 41.20
N VAL A 295 -12.11 -18.46 41.05
CA VAL A 295 -11.73 -19.17 39.82
C VAL A 295 -12.74 -18.88 38.72
N VAL A 296 -12.30 -18.20 37.66
CA VAL A 296 -13.12 -17.88 36.48
C VAL A 296 -13.15 -19.04 35.48
N TRP A 297 -12.13 -19.90 35.50
CA TRP A 297 -12.07 -21.07 34.64
C TRP A 297 -11.15 -22.15 35.19
N SER A 298 -11.49 -23.41 34.93
CA SER A 298 -10.64 -24.55 35.26
C SER A 298 -10.87 -25.75 34.35
N SER A 299 -9.81 -26.52 34.10
CA SER A 299 -9.87 -27.88 33.53
C SER A 299 -9.17 -28.82 34.50
N MET A 300 -9.85 -29.88 34.97
CA MET A 300 -9.31 -30.78 35.99
C MET A 300 -9.22 -32.20 35.42
N ALA A 301 -8.16 -32.92 35.77
CA ALA A 301 -7.84 -34.26 35.32
C ALA A 301 -7.80 -34.35 33.78
N ASP A 302 -7.26 -33.32 33.13
CA ASP A 302 -7.25 -33.18 31.67
C ASP A 302 -6.16 -34.06 31.05
N GLY A 303 -6.58 -35.14 30.38
CA GLY A 303 -5.68 -36.08 29.71
C GLY A 303 -5.35 -35.73 28.25
N GLU A 304 -5.94 -34.67 27.70
CA GLU A 304 -5.70 -34.22 26.32
C GLU A 304 -4.70 -33.06 26.28
N HIS A 305 -4.80 -32.14 27.24
CA HIS A 305 -4.04 -30.90 27.32
C HIS A 305 -2.95 -30.98 28.40
N LEU A 306 -1.91 -31.76 28.11
CA LEU A 306 -0.89 -32.09 29.11
C LEU A 306 0.05 -30.91 29.42
N THR A 307 0.66 -30.29 28.41
CA THR A 307 1.61 -29.17 28.60
C THR A 307 1.13 -27.86 28.01
N GLN A 308 -0.06 -27.83 27.41
CA GLN A 308 -0.64 -26.60 26.86
C GLN A 308 -2.17 -26.66 26.83
N ILE A 309 -2.83 -25.52 27.05
CA ILE A 309 -4.29 -25.40 26.94
C ILE A 309 -4.71 -24.01 26.44
N THR A 310 -5.69 -23.93 25.55
CA THR A 310 -6.28 -22.68 25.08
C THR A 310 -7.53 -22.37 25.87
N LEU A 311 -7.61 -21.17 26.45
CA LEU A 311 -8.81 -20.74 27.17
C LEU A 311 -9.98 -20.49 26.20
N PRO A 312 -11.22 -20.88 26.57
CA PRO A 312 -12.40 -20.64 25.74
C PRO A 312 -12.70 -19.14 25.56
N ALA A 313 -13.35 -18.81 24.45
CA ALA A 313 -13.94 -17.48 24.24
C ALA A 313 -14.90 -17.12 25.39
N ASP A 314 -15.07 -15.81 25.63
CA ASP A 314 -15.95 -15.24 26.67
C ASP A 314 -15.59 -15.59 28.12
N THR A 315 -14.43 -16.22 28.36
CA THR A 315 -13.93 -16.54 29.70
C THR A 315 -13.31 -15.32 30.39
N LEU A 316 -12.56 -14.51 29.63
CA LEU A 316 -11.79 -13.40 30.15
C LEU A 316 -12.44 -12.06 29.77
N SER A 317 -12.34 -11.09 30.68
CA SER A 317 -12.73 -9.70 30.45
C SER A 317 -11.54 -8.88 29.98
N VAL A 318 -11.78 -7.83 29.21
CA VAL A 318 -10.76 -6.87 28.76
C VAL A 318 -10.13 -6.11 29.92
N ASN A 319 -8.89 -5.64 29.75
CA ASN A 319 -8.15 -4.84 30.72
C ASN A 319 -8.21 -5.41 32.16
N THR A 320 -8.15 -6.73 32.29
CA THR A 320 -8.34 -7.44 33.55
C THR A 320 -7.12 -8.29 33.85
N ARG A 321 -6.63 -8.19 35.08
CA ARG A 321 -5.50 -8.98 35.58
C ARG A 321 -5.98 -10.34 36.08
N TYR A 322 -5.35 -11.41 35.61
CA TYR A 322 -5.64 -12.79 35.95
C TYR A 322 -4.42 -13.51 36.52
N PHE A 323 -4.70 -14.57 37.28
CA PHE A 323 -3.73 -15.48 37.87
C PHE A 323 -4.02 -16.89 37.38
N ALA A 324 -3.01 -17.62 36.89
CA ALA A 324 -3.15 -19.00 36.48
C ALA A 324 -2.16 -19.92 37.22
N ARG A 325 -2.56 -21.17 37.43
CA ARG A 325 -1.72 -22.23 38.00
C ARG A 325 -2.03 -23.58 37.35
N VAL A 326 -1.03 -24.44 37.29
CA VAL A 326 -1.15 -25.79 36.74
C VAL A 326 -0.37 -26.80 37.58
N ARG A 327 -0.86 -28.03 37.70
CA ARG A 327 -0.10 -29.16 38.26
C ARG A 327 -0.20 -30.38 37.35
N PHE A 328 0.86 -31.18 37.31
CA PHE A 328 0.92 -32.41 36.55
C PHE A 328 0.53 -33.62 37.42
N ARG A 329 -0.16 -34.57 36.81
CA ARG A 329 -0.57 -35.83 37.44
C ARG A 329 -0.02 -36.99 36.64
N GLY A 330 0.70 -37.86 37.33
CA GLY A 330 1.10 -39.17 36.82
C GLY A 330 0.06 -40.24 37.12
N ALA A 331 0.43 -41.49 36.86
CA ALA A 331 -0.33 -42.67 37.23
C ALA A 331 -0.47 -42.83 38.75
N SER A 332 0.56 -42.42 39.49
CA SER A 332 0.71 -42.70 40.92
C SER A 332 1.13 -41.47 41.74
N LEU A 333 1.74 -40.48 41.10
CA LEU A 333 2.25 -39.26 41.72
C LEU A 333 1.49 -38.02 41.21
N GLU A 334 1.54 -36.95 42.00
CA GLU A 334 1.04 -35.62 41.64
C GLU A 334 2.11 -34.59 41.99
N SER A 335 2.34 -33.62 41.11
CA SER A 335 3.26 -32.51 41.37
C SER A 335 2.63 -31.48 42.32
N GLY A 336 3.46 -30.61 42.88
CA GLY A 336 2.96 -29.33 43.41
C GLY A 336 2.32 -28.48 42.30
N TRP A 337 1.51 -27.49 42.69
CA TRP A 337 1.10 -26.43 41.76
C TRP A 337 2.33 -25.65 41.29
N SER A 338 2.30 -25.23 40.02
CA SER A 338 3.26 -24.30 39.45
C SER A 338 3.32 -23.01 40.27
N GLU A 339 4.41 -22.27 40.11
CA GLU A 339 4.39 -20.84 40.43
C GLU A 339 3.24 -20.15 39.70
N LYS A 340 2.73 -19.05 40.25
CA LYS A 340 1.56 -18.37 39.68
C LYS A 340 1.97 -17.64 38.40
N LEU A 341 1.28 -17.94 37.31
CA LEU A 341 1.32 -17.11 36.12
C LEU A 341 0.45 -15.88 36.34
N VAL A 342 0.99 -14.68 36.13
CA VAL A 342 0.22 -13.42 36.21
C VAL A 342 0.18 -12.80 34.81
N PHE A 343 -1.00 -12.42 34.33
CA PHE A 343 -1.12 -11.70 33.06
C PHE A 343 -2.29 -10.73 33.05
N THR A 344 -2.24 -9.73 32.17
CA THR A 344 -3.33 -8.77 31.96
C THR A 344 -3.83 -8.87 30.52
N THR A 345 -5.15 -8.97 30.36
CA THR A 345 -5.78 -9.03 29.05
C THR A 345 -5.77 -7.69 28.31
N VAL A 346 -5.88 -7.75 26.98
CA VAL A 346 -5.94 -6.58 26.10
C VAL A 346 -7.03 -5.58 26.50
N SER A 347 -6.74 -4.29 26.34
CA SER A 347 -7.69 -3.20 26.56
C SER A 347 -8.57 -2.96 25.32
N GLU A 348 -9.77 -2.40 25.51
CA GLU A 348 -10.57 -1.91 24.40
C GLU A 348 -9.85 -0.75 23.70
N MET A 349 -9.61 -0.91 22.40
CA MET A 349 -9.03 0.15 21.56
C MET A 349 -9.54 0.06 20.13
N ILE A 350 -9.45 1.19 19.42
CA ILE A 350 -9.60 1.24 17.97
C ILE A 350 -8.22 0.97 17.37
N ASN A 351 -8.16 0.01 16.45
CA ASN A 351 -6.92 -0.34 15.77
C ASN A 351 -6.45 0.86 14.93
N THR A 352 -5.14 1.09 14.93
CA THR A 352 -4.53 2.16 14.13
C THR A 352 -4.89 1.98 12.65
N PRO A 353 -5.50 2.98 11.99
CA PRO A 353 -5.83 2.89 10.58
C PRO A 353 -4.57 2.96 9.71
N ALA A 354 -4.71 2.49 8.47
CA ALA A 354 -3.69 2.63 7.43
C ALA A 354 -4.24 3.46 6.26
N ILE A 355 -3.39 4.26 5.63
CA ILE A 355 -3.68 4.90 4.34
C ILE A 355 -3.43 3.85 3.25
N LEU A 356 -4.45 3.59 2.41
CA LEU A 356 -4.38 2.66 1.27
C LEU A 356 -4.03 3.37 -0.04
N SER A 357 -4.37 4.65 -0.14
CA SER A 357 -4.04 5.51 -1.28
C SER A 357 -3.95 6.96 -0.80
N PRO A 358 -2.90 7.72 -1.18
CA PRO A 358 -1.77 7.29 -2.01
C PRO A 358 -0.87 6.25 -1.29
N SER A 359 -0.06 5.52 -2.05
CA SER A 359 0.96 4.61 -1.48
C SER A 359 2.17 5.40 -0.97
N ASP A 360 2.90 4.83 0.00
CA ASP A 360 4.09 5.50 0.55
C ASP A 360 5.22 5.61 -0.48
N GLY A 361 5.73 6.83 -0.63
CA GLY A 361 6.68 7.21 -1.66
C GLY A 361 6.07 7.42 -3.05
N GLN A 362 4.74 7.42 -3.21
CA GLN A 362 4.10 7.58 -4.52
C GLN A 362 4.46 8.94 -5.14
N GLU A 363 4.96 8.90 -6.37
CA GLU A 363 5.32 10.10 -7.14
C GLU A 363 4.29 10.42 -8.23
N GLY A 364 4.25 11.69 -8.63
CA GLY A 364 3.44 12.13 -9.76
C GLY A 364 1.93 12.06 -9.51
N VAL A 365 1.50 12.25 -8.26
CA VAL A 365 0.08 12.34 -7.88
C VAL A 365 -0.56 13.56 -8.56
N GLY A 366 -1.71 13.34 -9.19
CA GLY A 366 -2.48 14.37 -9.87
C GLY A 366 -3.20 15.34 -8.91
N TRP A 367 -3.84 16.36 -9.45
CA TRP A 367 -4.58 17.35 -8.67
C TRP A 367 -5.88 16.77 -8.07
N MET A 368 -6.49 15.78 -8.72
CA MET A 368 -7.60 14.99 -8.19
C MET A 368 -7.06 13.84 -7.33
N LEU A 369 -6.84 14.09 -6.03
CA LEU A 369 -6.46 13.05 -5.07
C LEU A 369 -7.67 12.60 -4.27
N THR A 370 -7.91 11.29 -4.20
CA THR A 370 -8.81 10.69 -3.21
C THR A 370 -8.00 9.87 -2.23
N LEU A 371 -8.12 10.21 -0.94
CA LEU A 371 -7.56 9.43 0.14
C LEU A 371 -8.45 8.24 0.45
N TYR A 372 -7.84 7.07 0.63
CA TYR A 372 -8.52 5.87 1.10
C TYR A 372 -7.84 5.39 2.38
N ALA A 373 -8.63 5.11 3.41
CA ALA A 373 -8.17 4.49 4.63
C ALA A 373 -8.67 3.04 4.73
N GLY A 374 -7.96 2.22 5.50
CA GLY A 374 -8.37 0.87 5.86
C GLY A 374 -9.71 0.84 6.59
N ALA A 375 -10.34 -0.34 6.65
CA ALA A 375 -11.59 -0.50 7.37
C ALA A 375 -11.43 -0.22 8.87
N PHE A 376 -12.45 0.41 9.47
CA PHE A 376 -12.53 0.56 10.91
C PHE A 376 -12.54 -0.81 11.59
N SER A 377 -11.65 -0.98 12.56
CA SER A 377 -11.57 -2.21 13.34
C SER A 377 -11.14 -1.90 14.77
N THR A 378 -11.52 -2.79 15.68
CA THR A 378 -11.29 -2.64 17.12
C THR A 378 -10.64 -3.90 17.68
N THR A 379 -9.95 -3.75 18.80
CA THR A 379 -9.45 -4.87 19.60
C THR A 379 -10.04 -4.75 21.01
N PRO A 380 -10.77 -5.77 21.51
CA PRO A 380 -11.33 -6.89 20.75
C PRO A 380 -12.34 -6.42 19.68
N ALA A 381 -12.67 -7.29 18.73
CA ALA A 381 -13.58 -6.96 17.63
C ALA A 381 -14.94 -6.48 18.16
N SER A 382 -15.49 -5.45 17.52
CA SER A 382 -16.78 -4.81 17.87
C SER A 382 -16.81 -4.09 19.23
N ALA A 383 -15.66 -3.75 19.83
CA ALA A 383 -15.60 -3.01 21.10
C ALA A 383 -16.12 -1.57 21.01
N ASP A 384 -16.08 -0.96 19.81
CA ASP A 384 -16.49 0.41 19.52
C ASP A 384 -17.10 0.54 18.11
N THR A 385 -17.74 1.67 17.83
CA THR A 385 -18.42 1.99 16.57
C THR A 385 -17.80 3.22 15.93
N HIS A 386 -17.49 3.18 14.62
CA HIS A 386 -16.88 4.31 13.88
C HIS A 386 -17.81 5.53 13.88
N ALA A 387 -17.42 6.59 14.59
CA ALA A 387 -18.21 7.81 14.74
C ALA A 387 -17.76 8.92 13.77
N SER A 388 -16.44 9.10 13.62
CA SER A 388 -15.87 10.09 12.70
C SER A 388 -14.41 9.79 12.37
N THR A 389 -13.84 10.55 11.43
CA THR A 389 -12.45 10.44 11.01
C THR A 389 -11.79 11.81 10.93
N ASP A 390 -10.52 11.87 11.35
CA ASP A 390 -9.66 13.03 11.14
C ASP A 390 -8.68 12.75 9.99
N TRP A 391 -8.58 13.69 9.06
CA TRP A 391 -7.71 13.64 7.89
C TRP A 391 -6.77 14.83 7.87
N GLN A 392 -5.46 14.59 7.73
CA GLN A 392 -4.47 15.66 7.67
C GLN A 392 -3.50 15.49 6.51
N ILE A 393 -3.22 16.60 5.82
CA ILE A 393 -2.15 16.73 4.83
C ILE A 393 -1.23 17.88 5.24
N SER A 394 0.08 17.69 5.10
CA SER A 394 1.11 18.65 5.51
C SER A 394 2.30 18.62 4.55
N TYR A 395 3.05 19.73 4.47
CA TYR A 395 4.38 19.76 3.83
C TYR A 395 5.48 19.15 4.71
N SER A 396 5.20 18.92 5.98
CA SER A 396 6.14 18.37 6.97
C SER A 396 5.62 17.05 7.55
N PRO A 397 6.49 16.03 7.72
CA PRO A 397 6.12 14.75 8.30
C PRO A 397 5.71 14.85 9.78
N ASP A 398 6.07 15.95 10.46
CA ASP A 398 5.77 16.14 11.88
C ASP A 398 4.41 16.78 12.11
N PHE A 399 3.79 17.39 11.09
CA PHE A 399 2.51 18.10 11.17
C PHE A 399 2.47 19.23 12.25
N TYR A 400 3.63 19.80 12.63
CA TYR A 400 3.75 20.93 13.56
C TYR A 400 4.52 22.12 12.93
N GLY A 401 4.10 23.37 13.22
CA GLY A 401 4.81 24.62 12.83
C GLY A 401 4.08 25.54 11.83
N ASP A 402 4.66 26.73 11.56
CA ASP A 402 4.08 27.82 10.72
C ASP A 402 3.99 27.51 9.21
N SER A 403 4.56 26.38 8.77
CA SER A 403 4.40 25.82 7.42
C SER A 403 3.17 24.88 7.31
N GLY A 404 2.39 24.77 8.39
CA GLY A 404 1.53 23.64 8.71
C GLY A 404 0.05 23.87 8.41
N GLY A 405 -0.53 22.88 7.71
CA GLY A 405 -1.95 22.80 7.38
C GLY A 405 -2.18 22.93 5.88
N VAL A 406 -1.85 21.89 5.11
CA VAL A 406 -2.31 21.81 3.71
C VAL A 406 -3.79 21.45 3.71
N LEU A 407 -4.14 20.43 4.49
CA LEU A 407 -5.52 20.05 4.78
C LEU A 407 -5.60 19.59 6.23
N ASP A 408 -6.63 20.05 6.95
CA ASP A 408 -6.90 19.62 8.32
C ASP A 408 -8.41 19.49 8.52
N VAL A 409 -8.94 18.28 8.31
CA VAL A 409 -10.36 17.97 8.47
C VAL A 409 -10.50 17.11 9.71
N MET A 410 -11.11 17.67 10.76
CA MET A 410 -11.26 17.03 12.06
C MET A 410 -12.73 16.71 12.34
N GLY A 411 -13.00 15.50 12.81
CA GLY A 411 -14.32 15.03 13.20
C GLY A 411 -15.27 14.80 12.03
N ASP A 412 -14.78 14.37 10.86
CA ASP A 412 -15.62 14.14 9.69
C ASP A 412 -16.54 12.93 9.90
N THR A 413 -17.85 13.16 9.94
CA THR A 413 -18.87 12.12 10.13
C THR A 413 -19.41 11.55 8.82
N GLN A 414 -19.00 12.07 7.66
CA GLN A 414 -19.47 11.62 6.34
C GLN A 414 -18.39 10.81 5.62
N ASN A 415 -17.16 11.32 5.58
CA ASN A 415 -16.03 10.69 4.88
C ASN A 415 -15.25 9.76 5.81
N LEU A 416 -15.88 8.67 6.23
CA LEU A 416 -15.33 7.79 7.27
C LEU A 416 -14.06 7.05 6.82
N THR A 417 -14.03 6.49 5.61
CA THR A 417 -12.89 5.72 5.09
C THR A 417 -12.37 6.23 3.73
N LYS A 418 -12.99 7.27 3.19
CA LYS A 418 -12.67 7.84 1.89
C LYS A 418 -12.90 9.34 1.92
N LEU A 419 -11.88 10.13 1.60
CA LEU A 419 -11.98 11.59 1.46
C LEU A 419 -11.47 12.02 0.09
N VAL A 420 -12.31 12.73 -0.68
CA VAL A 420 -11.86 13.44 -1.87
C VAL A 420 -11.18 14.73 -1.41
N VAL A 421 -9.90 14.88 -1.73
CA VAL A 421 -9.14 16.09 -1.37
C VAL A 421 -9.70 17.26 -2.16
N PRO A 422 -10.06 18.39 -1.51
CA PRO A 422 -10.60 19.54 -2.22
C PRO A 422 -9.64 20.08 -3.28
N ASP A 423 -10.19 20.58 -4.38
CA ASP A 423 -9.41 21.24 -5.43
C ASP A 423 -8.52 22.36 -4.87
N ASP A 424 -7.38 22.60 -5.51
CA ASP A 424 -6.37 23.61 -5.15
C ASP A 424 -5.72 23.43 -3.75
N THR A 425 -6.04 22.35 -3.02
CA THR A 425 -5.39 22.01 -1.74
C THR A 425 -3.91 21.66 -1.94
N LEU A 426 -3.63 20.85 -2.96
CA LEU A 426 -2.26 20.40 -3.25
C LEU A 426 -1.61 21.36 -4.24
N SER A 427 -0.37 21.75 -3.99
CA SER A 427 0.46 22.50 -4.93
C SER A 427 1.32 21.57 -5.79
N GLN A 428 1.59 21.97 -7.03
CA GLN A 428 2.37 21.17 -8.00
C GLN A 428 3.85 21.09 -7.62
N GLY A 429 4.53 19.99 -7.96
CA GLY A 429 5.97 19.78 -7.77
C GLY A 429 6.41 19.72 -6.31
N ASN A 430 5.49 19.42 -5.39
CA ASN A 430 5.75 19.44 -3.96
C ASN A 430 5.60 18.05 -3.35
N THR A 431 6.29 17.85 -2.23
CA THR A 431 6.15 16.65 -1.40
C THR A 431 5.17 16.94 -0.27
N PHE A 432 4.26 16.01 -0.04
CA PHE A 432 3.24 16.06 0.99
C PHE A 432 3.31 14.80 1.86
N TYR A 433 2.76 14.96 3.06
CA TYR A 433 2.64 13.93 4.07
C TYR A 433 1.19 13.85 4.50
N VAL A 434 0.62 12.65 4.54
CA VAL A 434 -0.76 12.41 4.95
C VAL A 434 -0.84 11.44 6.12
N ARG A 435 -1.77 11.69 7.03
CA ARG A 435 -2.14 10.77 8.11
C ARG A 435 -3.64 10.82 8.39
N VAL A 436 -4.15 9.73 8.95
CA VAL A 436 -5.57 9.58 9.31
C VAL A 436 -5.70 8.99 10.71
N ARG A 437 -6.73 9.37 11.47
CA ARG A 437 -7.13 8.66 12.71
C ARG A 437 -8.64 8.50 12.79
N PHE A 438 -9.08 7.42 13.41
CA PHE A 438 -10.50 7.13 13.61
C PHE A 438 -10.95 7.49 15.01
N HIS A 439 -12.14 8.03 15.10
CA HIS A 439 -12.86 8.27 16.34
C HIS A 439 -14.03 7.30 16.41
N GLY A 440 -14.08 6.55 17.50
CA GLY A 440 -15.25 5.78 17.88
C GLY A 440 -16.15 6.57 18.82
N VAL A 441 -17.18 5.93 19.32
CA VAL A 441 -18.06 6.52 20.33
C VAL A 441 -17.35 6.57 21.70
N LYS A 442 -16.47 5.60 21.98
CA LYS A 442 -15.76 5.49 23.26
C LYS A 442 -14.30 5.89 23.18
N HIS A 443 -13.62 5.53 22.09
CA HIS A 443 -12.17 5.59 21.96
C HIS A 443 -11.73 6.42 20.74
N THR A 444 -10.44 6.69 20.67
CA THR A 444 -9.78 7.33 19.52
C THR A 444 -8.55 6.51 19.18
N SER A 445 -8.36 6.20 17.90
CA SER A 445 -7.17 5.46 17.47
C SER A 445 -5.93 6.34 17.57
N ALA A 446 -4.75 5.71 17.57
CA ALA A 446 -3.54 6.42 17.20
C ALA A 446 -3.65 6.94 15.76
N TRP A 447 -2.83 7.95 15.41
CA TRP A 447 -2.64 8.35 14.02
C TRP A 447 -2.02 7.20 13.22
N SER A 448 -2.44 7.06 11.97
CA SER A 448 -1.79 6.15 11.02
C SER A 448 -0.30 6.44 10.90
N PRO A 449 0.51 5.47 10.46
CA PRO A 449 1.80 5.78 9.88
C PRO A 449 1.66 6.92 8.86
N VAL A 450 2.63 7.83 8.86
CA VAL A 450 2.66 8.95 7.92
C VAL A 450 3.02 8.40 6.54
N VAL A 451 2.19 8.71 5.55
CA VAL A 451 2.47 8.37 4.14
C VAL A 451 3.02 9.59 3.44
N ARG A 452 4.15 9.44 2.76
CA ARG A 452 4.76 10.47 1.90
C ARG A 452 4.32 10.28 0.46
N PHE A 453 3.98 11.37 -0.23
CA PHE A 453 3.76 11.35 -1.67
C PHE A 453 4.22 12.67 -2.31
N SER A 454 4.48 12.68 -3.62
CA SER A 454 4.77 13.91 -4.36
C SER A 454 3.76 14.15 -5.48
N THR A 455 3.39 15.42 -5.64
CA THR A 455 2.54 15.87 -6.74
C THR A 455 3.35 16.02 -8.02
N ARG A 456 2.68 15.95 -9.17
CA ARG A 456 3.31 16.24 -10.47
C ARG A 456 3.92 17.64 -10.47
N GLU A 457 5.08 17.80 -11.10
CA GLU A 457 5.77 19.09 -11.36
C GLU A 457 4.83 20.15 -11.98
N ARG A 458 3.82 19.69 -12.72
CA ARG A 458 2.70 20.49 -13.22
C ARG A 458 1.45 19.63 -13.16
N PHE A 459 0.36 20.18 -12.64
CA PHE A 459 -0.96 19.53 -12.73
C PHE A 459 -1.58 19.62 -14.12
N TYR A 460 -1.04 20.52 -14.94
CA TYR A 460 -1.43 20.65 -16.32
C TYR A 460 -0.65 19.69 -17.21
N PRO A 461 -1.30 19.18 -18.27
CA PRO A 461 -0.67 18.31 -19.25
C PRO A 461 0.64 18.89 -19.78
N GLN A 462 1.68 18.06 -19.89
CA GLN A 462 2.66 18.31 -20.94
C GLN A 462 1.94 18.01 -22.24
N PHE A 463 1.86 18.97 -23.15
CA PHE A 463 1.31 18.77 -24.50
C PHE A 463 2.11 17.71 -25.26
N VAL A 464 1.89 16.43 -24.97
CA VAL A 464 2.43 15.32 -25.76
C VAL A 464 1.47 15.10 -26.89
N VAL A 465 1.73 15.84 -27.96
CA VAL A 465 1.07 15.62 -29.24
C VAL A 465 1.58 14.32 -29.81
N ASP A 466 0.73 13.29 -29.81
CA ASP A 466 0.89 12.17 -30.72
C ASP A 466 0.14 12.50 -32.01
N THR A 467 0.87 12.55 -33.14
CA THR A 467 0.23 12.60 -34.46
C THR A 467 -0.07 11.17 -34.89
N LEU A 468 -1.33 10.79 -34.88
CA LEU A 468 -1.75 9.46 -35.36
C LEU A 468 -2.09 9.53 -36.84
N CYS A 469 -1.33 8.78 -37.64
CA CYS A 469 -1.53 8.62 -39.07
C CYS A 469 -1.67 7.11 -39.35
N PRO A 470 -2.91 6.60 -39.52
CA PRO A 470 -3.12 5.16 -39.71
C PRO A 470 -2.28 4.59 -40.85
N ASP A 471 -2.12 5.34 -41.94
CA ASP A 471 -1.35 4.94 -43.11
C ASP A 471 -0.14 5.86 -43.30
N ALA A 472 1.07 5.37 -42.99
CA ALA A 472 2.33 6.12 -42.95
C ALA A 472 2.79 6.76 -44.29
N GLY A 473 1.99 6.64 -45.35
CA GLY A 473 2.20 7.30 -46.65
C GLY A 473 0.92 7.82 -47.31
N ASN A 474 -0.25 7.72 -46.63
CA ASN A 474 -1.54 8.17 -47.13
C ASN A 474 -2.35 8.78 -45.97
N PRO A 475 -2.07 10.04 -45.57
CA PRO A 475 -2.74 10.70 -44.46
C PRO A 475 -4.19 11.10 -44.78
N HIS A 476 -4.79 10.59 -45.86
CA HIS A 476 -6.03 11.12 -46.45
C HIS A 476 -7.30 10.36 -45.99
N GLY A 477 -7.19 9.35 -45.11
CA GLY A 477 -8.25 8.33 -44.95
C GLY A 477 -9.16 8.39 -43.72
N TYR A 478 -8.86 9.12 -42.64
CA TYR A 478 -9.45 8.85 -41.31
C TYR A 478 -9.88 10.09 -40.50
N GLY A 479 -10.67 9.89 -39.46
CA GLY A 479 -11.10 10.90 -38.47
C GLY A 479 -12.26 11.80 -38.91
N ARG A 480 -13.23 11.25 -39.64
CA ARG A 480 -14.53 11.92 -39.82
C ARG A 480 -15.28 12.04 -38.48
N ASP A 481 -15.10 11.05 -37.63
CA ASP A 481 -15.56 10.98 -36.25
C ASP A 481 -14.52 10.22 -35.40
N VAL A 482 -14.55 10.42 -34.08
CA VAL A 482 -13.64 9.79 -33.11
C VAL A 482 -14.43 9.38 -31.87
N ALA A 483 -14.09 8.23 -31.30
CA ALA A 483 -14.62 7.78 -30.02
C ALA A 483 -13.54 7.06 -29.21
N MET A 484 -13.75 6.99 -27.90
CA MET A 484 -12.74 6.54 -26.97
C MET A 484 -13.37 5.89 -25.73
N SER A 485 -12.70 4.86 -25.19
CA SER A 485 -13.11 4.20 -23.95
C SER A 485 -12.85 5.08 -22.72
N GLY A 486 -13.64 4.91 -21.66
CA GLY A 486 -13.54 5.77 -20.47
C GLY A 486 -12.29 5.53 -19.63
N ASP A 487 -11.62 4.40 -19.80
CA ASP A 487 -10.31 4.10 -19.20
C ASP A 487 -9.12 4.64 -20.03
N SER A 488 -9.39 5.27 -21.18
CA SER A 488 -8.38 5.75 -22.13
C SER A 488 -7.50 4.64 -22.73
N SER A 489 -7.97 3.39 -22.75
CA SER A 489 -7.21 2.25 -23.31
C SER A 489 -7.42 2.01 -24.80
N VAL A 490 -8.60 2.36 -25.34
CA VAL A 490 -8.99 2.13 -26.73
C VAL A 490 -9.52 3.41 -27.36
N MET A 491 -9.06 3.72 -28.57
CA MET A 491 -9.55 4.83 -29.39
C MET A 491 -9.88 4.34 -30.79
N VAL A 492 -10.94 4.88 -31.38
CA VAL A 492 -11.41 4.51 -32.71
C VAL A 492 -11.57 5.75 -33.56
N LEU A 493 -10.98 5.72 -34.75
CA LEU A 493 -11.15 6.73 -35.78
C LEU A 493 -11.99 6.17 -36.91
N SER A 494 -13.03 6.91 -37.31
CA SER A 494 -13.87 6.54 -38.45
C SER A 494 -13.27 7.03 -39.77
N PRO A 495 -13.40 6.30 -40.88
CA PRO A 495 -12.80 6.69 -42.15
C PRO A 495 -13.53 7.86 -42.83
N PHE A 496 -12.82 8.54 -43.73
CA PHE A 496 -13.42 9.44 -44.71
C PHE A 496 -13.99 8.63 -45.89
N PRO A 497 -15.22 8.95 -46.35
CA PRO A 497 -15.98 8.09 -47.25
C PRO A 497 -15.33 7.78 -48.61
N SER A 498 -14.48 8.67 -49.12
CA SER A 498 -13.85 8.54 -50.44
C SER A 498 -12.42 7.98 -50.40
N LYS A 499 -11.88 7.68 -49.20
CA LYS A 499 -10.43 7.46 -49.01
C LYS A 499 -10.07 6.22 -48.18
N ALA A 500 -10.92 5.79 -47.24
CA ALA A 500 -10.74 4.54 -46.50
C ALA A 500 -12.09 3.82 -46.25
N ARG A 501 -12.04 2.49 -46.10
CA ARG A 501 -13.22 1.61 -45.97
C ARG A 501 -13.31 0.85 -44.64
N GLN A 502 -12.35 1.12 -43.75
CA GLN A 502 -12.16 0.39 -42.50
C GLN A 502 -12.07 1.41 -41.36
N LEU A 503 -12.46 1.01 -40.15
CA LEU A 503 -12.14 1.79 -38.94
C LEU A 503 -10.62 1.71 -38.67
N ALA A 504 -10.10 2.62 -37.86
CA ALA A 504 -8.76 2.50 -37.29
C ALA A 504 -8.88 2.41 -35.77
N VAL A 505 -8.54 1.25 -35.21
CA VAL A 505 -8.60 0.99 -33.77
C VAL A 505 -7.19 1.09 -33.22
N TYR A 506 -7.01 2.03 -32.28
CA TYR A 506 -5.79 2.24 -31.55
C TYR A 506 -5.93 1.73 -30.12
N GLN A 507 -4.85 1.16 -29.59
CA GLN A 507 -4.74 0.77 -28.19
C GLN A 507 -3.57 1.52 -27.56
N TYR A 508 -3.77 1.97 -26.31
CA TYR A 508 -2.74 2.69 -25.58
C TYR A 508 -1.76 1.71 -24.94
N SER A 509 -0.47 1.92 -25.21
CA SER A 509 0.64 1.20 -24.60
C SER A 509 1.70 2.23 -24.21
N TYR A 510 1.79 2.56 -22.92
CA TYR A 510 2.61 3.67 -22.45
C TYR A 510 4.03 3.67 -23.06
N PRO A 511 4.52 4.80 -23.60
CA PRO A 511 3.89 6.13 -23.66
C PRO A 511 3.15 6.43 -24.98
N ASN A 512 2.83 5.44 -25.83
CA ASN A 512 2.38 5.69 -27.20
C ASN A 512 1.04 5.01 -27.53
N TRP A 513 0.34 5.56 -28.50
CA TRP A 513 -0.77 4.88 -29.15
C TRP A 513 -0.29 3.98 -30.29
N GLN A 514 -0.84 2.77 -30.35
CA GLN A 514 -0.52 1.81 -31.39
C GLN A 514 -1.78 1.46 -32.17
N LEU A 515 -1.69 1.53 -33.51
CA LEU A 515 -2.75 1.04 -34.37
C LEU A 515 -2.77 -0.49 -34.29
N VAL A 516 -3.81 -1.06 -33.70
CA VAL A 516 -3.91 -2.51 -33.45
C VAL A 516 -4.84 -3.23 -34.44
N ALA A 517 -5.79 -2.53 -35.06
CA ALA A 517 -6.68 -3.15 -36.03
C ALA A 517 -7.28 -2.18 -37.04
N ARG A 518 -7.72 -2.75 -38.17
CA ARG A 518 -8.54 -2.09 -39.18
C ARG A 518 -9.79 -2.92 -39.51
N PRO A 519 -10.79 -2.97 -38.61
CA PRO A 519 -11.97 -3.76 -38.86
C PRO A 519 -12.80 -3.20 -40.01
N GLU A 520 -13.25 -4.09 -40.89
CA GLU A 520 -14.13 -3.77 -42.02
C GLU A 520 -15.59 -3.72 -41.57
N THR A 521 -16.33 -2.73 -42.06
CA THR A 521 -17.79 -2.80 -42.09
C THR A 521 -18.20 -3.79 -43.17
N ALA A 522 -18.87 -4.87 -42.79
CA ALA A 522 -19.18 -5.97 -43.70
C ALA A 522 -20.14 -5.51 -44.82
N GLY A 523 -19.66 -5.47 -46.06
CA GLY A 523 -20.47 -5.13 -47.25
C GLY A 523 -20.12 -3.75 -47.82
N ALA A 524 -19.27 -3.74 -48.83
CA ALA A 524 -18.75 -2.52 -49.44
C ALA A 524 -19.86 -1.53 -49.86
N VAL A 525 -19.86 -0.36 -49.23
CA VAL A 525 -20.58 0.85 -49.71
C VAL A 525 -20.20 1.06 -51.17
N SER A 526 -21.19 0.93 -52.06
CA SER A 526 -21.02 1.12 -53.50
C SER A 526 -21.49 2.53 -53.86
N GLY A 527 -20.55 3.43 -54.15
CA GLY A 527 -20.83 4.80 -54.59
C GLY A 527 -19.90 5.81 -53.93
N GLU A 528 -19.52 6.85 -54.66
CA GLU A 528 -18.73 7.99 -54.16
C GLU A 528 -19.57 8.92 -53.25
N ASP A 529 -20.85 8.63 -53.04
CA ASP A 529 -21.78 9.42 -52.22
C ASP A 529 -21.64 9.11 -50.71
N GLU A 530 -20.55 9.66 -50.19
CA GLU A 530 -20.29 10.11 -48.82
C GLU A 530 -21.30 9.77 -47.71
N ALA A 531 -21.07 8.69 -46.96
CA ALA A 531 -21.65 8.54 -45.62
C ALA A 531 -20.58 8.72 -44.54
N ALA A 532 -20.69 9.83 -43.82
CA ALA A 532 -19.93 10.07 -42.61
C ALA A 532 -20.21 8.96 -41.58
N MET A 533 -19.17 8.23 -41.20
CA MET A 533 -19.31 7.15 -40.23
C MET A 533 -19.28 7.71 -38.82
N ALA A 534 -20.41 7.62 -38.11
CA ALA A 534 -20.46 7.89 -36.68
C ALA A 534 -19.90 6.69 -35.92
N VAL A 535 -19.11 6.91 -34.86
CA VAL A 535 -18.53 5.83 -34.06
C VAL A 535 -18.77 6.04 -32.58
N ALA A 536 -18.99 4.94 -31.85
CA ALA A 536 -19.05 4.91 -30.40
C ALA A 536 -18.25 3.71 -29.87
N VAL A 537 -17.67 3.86 -28.68
CA VAL A 537 -16.90 2.82 -27.98
C VAL A 537 -17.47 2.67 -26.58
N SER A 538 -17.60 1.43 -26.09
CA SER A 538 -18.06 1.19 -24.72
C SER A 538 -17.01 1.70 -23.73
N ARG A 539 -17.45 2.01 -22.50
CA ARG A 539 -16.57 2.57 -21.48
C ARG A 539 -15.41 1.65 -21.13
N ASP A 540 -15.67 0.34 -21.13
CA ASP A 540 -14.68 -0.71 -20.91
C ASP A 540 -13.77 -1.00 -22.11
N GLY A 541 -14.01 -0.32 -23.25
CA GLY A 541 -13.22 -0.45 -24.46
C GLY A 541 -13.35 -1.80 -25.16
N LYS A 542 -14.44 -2.56 -24.95
CA LYS A 542 -14.63 -3.90 -25.55
C LYS A 542 -15.62 -3.95 -26.70
N ILE A 543 -16.48 -2.95 -26.86
CA ILE A 543 -17.44 -2.88 -27.96
C ILE A 543 -17.24 -1.60 -28.73
N ILE A 544 -17.28 -1.72 -30.06
CA ILE A 544 -17.34 -0.59 -30.98
C ILE A 544 -18.63 -0.71 -31.77
N VAL A 545 -19.33 0.40 -31.95
CA VAL A 545 -20.44 0.50 -32.91
C VAL A 545 -20.11 1.57 -33.94
N ALA A 546 -20.29 1.24 -35.21
CA ALA A 546 -20.15 2.18 -36.31
C ALA A 546 -21.47 2.32 -37.07
N GLY A 547 -21.94 3.56 -37.20
CA GLY A 547 -23.09 3.91 -38.01
C GLY A 547 -22.66 4.36 -39.41
N VAL A 548 -23.32 3.83 -40.43
CA VAL A 548 -23.03 4.08 -41.84
C VAL A 548 -24.32 4.55 -42.53
N PRO A 549 -24.67 5.85 -42.47
CA PRO A 549 -26.01 6.35 -42.80
C PRO A 549 -26.46 6.18 -44.26
N ASN A 550 -25.54 5.98 -45.20
CA ASN A 550 -25.83 5.76 -46.63
C ASN A 550 -25.36 4.37 -47.09
N ALA A 551 -25.24 3.42 -46.16
CA ALA A 551 -24.89 2.04 -46.47
C ALA A 551 -25.83 1.44 -47.53
N SER A 552 -25.22 0.86 -48.59
CA SER A 552 -25.92 0.20 -49.71
C SER A 552 -26.03 -1.32 -49.54
N ASP A 553 -25.35 -1.89 -48.55
CA ASP A 553 -25.39 -3.31 -48.18
C ASP A 553 -26.79 -3.80 -47.75
N ASN A 554 -27.66 -2.90 -47.30
CA ASN A 554 -29.07 -3.17 -46.97
C ASN A 554 -30.01 -3.17 -48.20
N SER A 555 -29.47 -3.25 -49.43
CA SER A 555 -30.19 -3.25 -50.71
C SER A 555 -31.01 -1.99 -51.03
N THR A 556 -31.04 -1.00 -50.14
CA THR A 556 -31.93 0.16 -50.23
C THR A 556 -31.24 1.51 -50.06
N GLY A 557 -29.95 1.54 -49.68
CA GLY A 557 -29.19 2.79 -49.50
C GLY A 557 -29.63 3.58 -48.26
N LYS A 558 -30.23 2.89 -47.28
CA LYS A 558 -30.97 3.51 -46.16
C LYS A 558 -30.16 3.72 -44.87
N GLY A 559 -28.94 3.19 -44.83
CA GLY A 559 -28.06 3.25 -43.66
C GLY A 559 -28.03 1.97 -42.82
N ALA A 560 -26.95 1.77 -42.07
CA ALA A 560 -26.67 0.56 -41.31
C ALA A 560 -25.92 0.85 -40.00
N LEU A 561 -25.96 -0.11 -39.07
CA LEU A 561 -25.14 -0.14 -37.85
C LEU A 561 -24.31 -1.43 -37.83
N TYR A 562 -23.02 -1.31 -37.54
CA TYR A 562 -22.11 -2.45 -37.37
C TYR A 562 -21.57 -2.49 -35.96
N LEU A 563 -21.68 -3.65 -35.31
CA LEU A 563 -21.17 -3.90 -33.97
C LEU A 563 -19.94 -4.80 -34.03
N TYR A 564 -18.89 -4.42 -33.31
CA TYR A 564 -17.65 -5.17 -33.15
C TYR A 564 -17.52 -5.53 -31.67
N ASP A 565 -17.74 -6.81 -31.34
CA ASP A 565 -17.68 -7.32 -29.98
C ASP A 565 -16.32 -7.98 -29.73
N ASN A 566 -15.51 -7.39 -28.85
CA ASN A 566 -14.23 -7.93 -28.37
C ASN A 566 -14.29 -8.34 -26.89
N ARG A 567 -15.48 -8.64 -26.35
CA ARG A 567 -15.63 -9.07 -24.94
C ARG A 567 -14.87 -10.36 -24.62
N SER A 568 -14.64 -11.21 -25.61
CA SER A 568 -13.84 -12.44 -25.47
C SER A 568 -12.34 -12.19 -25.29
N GLY A 569 -11.85 -10.97 -25.55
CA GLY A 569 -10.42 -10.64 -25.49
C GLY A 569 -9.59 -11.23 -26.62
N SER A 570 -10.21 -11.56 -27.76
CA SER A 570 -9.54 -12.19 -28.92
C SER A 570 -8.62 -11.22 -29.69
N GLY A 571 -8.57 -9.95 -29.31
CA GLY A 571 -7.79 -8.91 -29.99
C GLY A 571 -8.53 -8.34 -31.21
N TRP A 572 -8.47 -7.02 -31.38
CA TRP A 572 -9.27 -6.28 -32.37
C TRP A 572 -9.04 -6.68 -33.83
N GLU A 573 -7.88 -7.26 -34.15
CA GLU A 573 -7.51 -7.74 -35.48
C GLU A 573 -8.37 -8.93 -35.97
N SER A 574 -8.85 -9.75 -35.03
CA SER A 574 -9.66 -10.93 -35.31
C SER A 574 -11.17 -10.63 -35.36
N ILE A 575 -11.58 -9.49 -34.82
CA ILE A 575 -13.00 -9.10 -34.74
C ILE A 575 -13.51 -8.66 -36.12
N ARG A 576 -14.76 -9.02 -36.42
CA ARG A 576 -15.47 -8.65 -37.65
C ARG A 576 -16.79 -7.98 -37.28
N GLY A 577 -17.23 -7.03 -38.10
CA GLY A 577 -18.45 -6.27 -37.85
C GLY A 577 -19.70 -7.10 -38.09
N THR A 578 -20.59 -7.14 -37.12
CA THR A 578 -21.92 -7.74 -37.21
C THR A 578 -22.94 -6.65 -37.56
N LEU A 579 -23.70 -6.83 -38.63
CA LEU A 579 -24.80 -5.94 -39.00
C LEU A 579 -25.91 -6.05 -37.95
N LEU A 580 -26.29 -4.94 -37.34
CA LEU A 580 -27.43 -4.88 -36.41
C LEU A 580 -28.76 -4.71 -37.16
N ALA A 581 -29.86 -5.04 -36.47
CA ALA A 581 -31.19 -4.86 -37.02
C ALA A 581 -31.50 -3.37 -37.33
N TYR A 582 -32.29 -3.15 -38.37
CA TYR A 582 -32.67 -1.82 -38.81
C TYR A 582 -34.14 -1.79 -39.26
N PRO A 583 -34.83 -0.64 -39.10
CA PRO A 583 -36.17 -0.45 -39.62
C PRO A 583 -36.12 -0.18 -41.14
N GLU A 584 -36.89 -0.95 -41.92
CA GLU A 584 -36.89 -0.85 -43.39
C GLU A 584 -37.43 0.49 -43.94
N THR A 585 -38.13 1.27 -43.14
CA THR A 585 -38.80 2.51 -43.57
C THR A 585 -37.99 3.78 -43.36
N VAL A 586 -36.82 3.68 -42.71
CA VAL A 586 -36.01 4.84 -42.30
C VAL A 586 -34.88 5.09 -43.29
N THR A 587 -34.52 6.35 -43.53
CA THR A 587 -33.33 6.75 -44.28
C THR A 587 -32.32 7.42 -43.36
N GLY A 588 -31.03 7.31 -43.66
CA GLY A 588 -29.98 7.92 -42.84
C GLY A 588 -29.71 7.19 -41.52
N TYR A 589 -30.12 5.92 -41.39
CA TYR A 589 -29.95 5.15 -40.15
C TYR A 589 -28.46 4.98 -39.78
N GLY A 590 -28.06 5.38 -38.58
CA GLY A 590 -26.64 5.42 -38.20
C GLY A 590 -25.96 6.78 -38.38
N ARG A 591 -26.74 7.87 -38.53
CA ARG A 591 -26.21 9.25 -38.67
C ARG A 591 -25.51 9.76 -37.43
N SER A 592 -25.92 9.27 -36.26
CA SER A 592 -25.24 9.43 -34.97
C SER A 592 -25.40 8.16 -34.17
N VAL A 593 -24.42 7.82 -33.34
CA VAL A 593 -24.45 6.61 -32.52
C VAL A 593 -24.00 6.97 -31.11
N ALA A 594 -24.69 6.45 -30.09
CA ALA A 594 -24.26 6.46 -28.71
C ALA A 594 -24.38 5.04 -28.12
N LEU A 595 -23.51 4.73 -27.17
CA LEU A 595 -23.37 3.39 -26.61
C LEU A 595 -23.27 3.48 -25.08
N SER A 596 -24.05 2.64 -24.39
CA SER A 596 -23.99 2.50 -22.92
C SER A 596 -22.63 1.98 -22.43
N GLY A 597 -22.37 2.07 -21.13
CA GLY A 597 -21.06 1.85 -20.54
C GLY A 597 -20.48 0.45 -20.81
N GLN A 598 -21.32 -0.58 -20.76
CA GLN A 598 -20.96 -1.98 -21.09
C GLN A 598 -21.41 -2.39 -22.50
N GLY A 599 -21.88 -1.43 -23.29
CA GLY A 599 -22.40 -1.61 -24.64
C GLY A 599 -23.61 -2.54 -24.73
N GLU A 600 -24.50 -2.48 -23.74
CA GLU A 600 -25.74 -3.26 -23.70
C GLU A 600 -26.85 -2.57 -24.49
N THR A 601 -26.95 -1.25 -24.38
CA THR A 601 -27.87 -0.43 -25.19
C THR A 601 -27.12 0.39 -26.24
N VAL A 602 -27.58 0.32 -27.48
CA VAL A 602 -27.14 1.14 -28.63
C VAL A 602 -28.25 2.11 -28.98
N VAL A 603 -27.92 3.40 -29.14
CA VAL A 603 -28.87 4.42 -29.59
C VAL A 603 -28.36 5.02 -30.87
N THR A 604 -29.22 5.12 -31.87
CA THR A 604 -28.88 5.64 -33.19
C THR A 604 -29.86 6.71 -33.65
N GLY A 605 -29.32 7.73 -34.29
CA GLY A 605 -30.08 8.77 -34.95
C GLY A 605 -30.17 8.55 -36.46
N CYS A 606 -31.24 9.05 -37.06
CA CYS A 606 -31.41 9.09 -38.52
C CYS A 606 -31.65 10.51 -39.08
N GLY A 607 -31.84 11.50 -38.20
CA GLY A 607 -32.22 12.88 -38.57
C GLY A 607 -33.68 13.04 -38.98
N GLY A 608 -34.52 12.03 -38.79
CA GLY A 608 -35.98 12.10 -38.94
C GLY A 608 -36.68 12.39 -37.60
N GLU A 609 -37.99 12.16 -37.53
CA GLU A 609 -38.80 12.44 -36.32
C GLU A 609 -38.54 11.47 -35.15
N SER A 610 -37.72 10.42 -35.37
CA SER A 610 -37.43 9.41 -34.36
C SER A 610 -35.95 9.03 -34.36
N ALA A 611 -35.40 8.80 -33.16
CA ALA A 611 -34.19 8.02 -32.97
C ALA A 611 -34.58 6.55 -32.69
N TRP A 612 -33.60 5.66 -32.58
CA TRP A 612 -33.85 4.23 -32.40
C TRP A 612 -32.91 3.65 -31.34
N ALA A 613 -33.43 2.80 -30.47
CA ALA A 613 -32.66 2.06 -29.46
C ALA A 613 -32.67 0.56 -29.77
N LEU A 614 -31.54 -0.11 -29.52
CA LEU A 614 -31.38 -1.55 -29.62
C LEU A 614 -30.74 -2.08 -28.32
N SER A 615 -31.15 -3.27 -27.89
CA SER A 615 -30.70 -3.87 -26.63
C SER A 615 -29.90 -5.16 -26.87
N ALA A 616 -28.91 -5.43 -26.05
CA ALA A 616 -28.20 -6.71 -26.03
C ALA A 616 -29.10 -7.85 -25.53
N GLU A 617 -30.15 -7.53 -24.75
CA GLU A 617 -31.07 -8.52 -24.16
C GLU A 617 -31.76 -9.36 -25.25
N ASP A 618 -32.10 -8.75 -26.39
CA ASP A 618 -32.69 -9.41 -27.54
C ASP A 618 -31.68 -9.60 -28.67
N ASN A 619 -30.38 -9.54 -28.35
CA ASN A 619 -29.28 -9.61 -29.31
C ASN A 619 -29.41 -8.57 -30.44
N TRP A 620 -29.84 -7.36 -30.08
CA TRP A 620 -30.02 -6.20 -30.96
C TRP A 620 -30.91 -6.50 -32.17
N SER A 621 -31.89 -7.38 -31.99
CA SER A 621 -32.73 -7.87 -33.09
C SER A 621 -34.01 -7.05 -33.30
N SER A 622 -34.44 -6.27 -32.30
CA SER A 622 -35.68 -5.48 -32.35
C SER A 622 -35.42 -3.98 -32.06
N PRO A 623 -35.20 -3.15 -33.09
CA PRO A 623 -35.06 -1.70 -32.90
C PRO A 623 -36.36 -1.06 -32.40
N VAL A 624 -36.28 -0.26 -31.35
CA VAL A 624 -37.41 0.47 -30.75
C VAL A 624 -37.31 1.95 -31.11
N ALA A 625 -38.38 2.52 -31.68
CA ALA A 625 -38.44 3.93 -32.04
C ALA A 625 -38.58 4.83 -30.79
N LEU A 626 -37.82 5.93 -30.78
CA LEU A 626 -37.84 6.98 -29.76
C LEU A 626 -38.41 8.26 -30.39
N THR A 627 -39.68 8.55 -30.13
CA THR A 627 -40.42 9.63 -30.79
C THR A 627 -40.84 10.70 -29.77
N PRO A 628 -39.99 11.71 -29.49
CA PRO A 628 -40.34 12.81 -28.61
C PRO A 628 -41.27 13.83 -29.28
N PRO A 629 -41.94 14.70 -28.50
CA PRO A 629 -42.72 15.80 -29.03
C PRO A 629 -41.80 16.91 -29.56
N LEU A 630 -41.73 17.05 -30.88
CA LEU A 630 -40.84 18.02 -31.54
C LEU A 630 -41.29 19.47 -31.34
N SER A 631 -40.32 20.38 -31.29
CA SER A 631 -40.52 21.84 -31.14
C SER A 631 -41.29 22.47 -32.30
N ARG A 632 -41.22 21.86 -33.50
CA ARG A 632 -41.93 22.30 -34.70
C ARG A 632 -42.04 21.22 -35.77
N SER A 633 -42.94 21.45 -36.72
CA SER A 633 -43.08 20.59 -37.91
C SER A 633 -41.82 20.63 -38.78
N GLY A 634 -41.35 19.45 -39.19
CA GLY A 634 -40.15 19.29 -40.02
C GLY A 634 -38.84 19.32 -39.23
N ALA A 635 -38.87 19.49 -37.91
CA ALA A 635 -37.73 19.15 -37.07
C ALA A 635 -37.53 17.62 -37.03
N GLY A 636 -36.32 17.18 -36.71
CA GLY A 636 -36.01 15.79 -36.43
C GLY A 636 -35.20 15.66 -35.15
N VAL A 637 -34.84 14.44 -34.76
CA VAL A 637 -33.95 14.13 -33.65
C VAL A 637 -32.86 13.16 -34.06
N GLY A 638 -31.78 13.11 -33.27
CA GLY A 638 -30.64 12.25 -33.58
C GLY A 638 -30.01 12.62 -34.94
N GLY A 639 -29.85 13.93 -35.16
CA GLY A 639 -29.03 14.45 -36.26
C GLY A 639 -27.55 14.15 -36.02
N TRP A 640 -26.67 14.91 -36.68
CA TRP A 640 -25.23 14.75 -36.49
C TRP A 640 -24.83 15.00 -35.01
N ARG A 641 -24.24 13.99 -34.34
CA ARG A 641 -23.90 14.02 -32.89
C ARG A 641 -25.07 14.45 -31.98
N GLY A 642 -26.29 14.05 -32.37
CA GLY A 642 -27.53 14.45 -31.69
C GLY A 642 -28.09 13.43 -30.70
N VAL A 643 -27.31 12.41 -30.30
CA VAL A 643 -27.76 11.39 -29.33
C VAL A 643 -26.72 11.18 -28.24
N ALA A 644 -27.18 10.99 -27.00
CA ALA A 644 -26.38 10.52 -25.88
C ALA A 644 -27.16 9.45 -25.09
N VAL A 645 -26.45 8.55 -24.41
CA VAL A 645 -27.03 7.47 -23.60
C VAL A 645 -26.27 7.36 -22.29
N SER A 646 -27.01 7.04 -21.23
CA SER A 646 -26.47 6.73 -19.90
C SER A 646 -25.69 5.42 -19.90
N ASP A 647 -24.79 5.28 -18.95
CA ASP A 647 -23.95 4.10 -18.78
C ASP A 647 -24.75 2.83 -18.50
N ASP A 648 -25.87 2.93 -17.79
CA ASP A 648 -26.80 1.83 -17.51
C ASP A 648 -27.76 1.54 -18.68
N GLY A 649 -27.72 2.35 -19.73
CA GLY A 649 -28.56 2.22 -20.91
C GLY A 649 -30.04 2.58 -20.70
N GLN A 650 -30.43 3.11 -19.54
CA GLN A 650 -31.84 3.34 -19.20
C GLN A 650 -32.34 4.74 -19.56
N LYS A 651 -31.45 5.72 -19.71
CA LYS A 651 -31.79 7.10 -20.10
C LYS A 651 -31.05 7.52 -21.36
N VAL A 652 -31.72 8.32 -22.19
CA VAL A 652 -31.17 8.86 -23.44
C VAL A 652 -31.51 10.33 -23.59
N VAL A 653 -30.63 11.08 -24.25
CA VAL A 653 -30.88 12.46 -24.68
C VAL A 653 -30.88 12.53 -26.19
N LEU A 654 -31.93 13.12 -26.75
CA LEU A 654 -32.15 13.28 -28.18
C LEU A 654 -32.19 14.78 -28.51
N ALA A 655 -31.14 15.28 -29.13
CA ALA A 655 -31.07 16.67 -29.58
C ALA A 655 -31.76 16.84 -30.93
N GLU A 656 -32.54 17.92 -31.06
CA GLU A 656 -33.23 18.20 -32.32
C GLU A 656 -32.29 18.69 -33.42
N THR A 657 -32.56 18.22 -34.64
CA THR A 657 -32.03 18.77 -35.87
C THR A 657 -33.10 19.63 -36.53
N GLY A 658 -32.73 20.85 -36.86
CA GLY A 658 -33.63 21.86 -37.37
C GLY A 658 -34.79 22.21 -36.44
N GLY A 659 -34.55 22.13 -35.14
CA GLY A 659 -35.45 22.54 -34.06
C GLY A 659 -34.73 23.46 -33.09
N ASN A 660 -35.15 23.49 -31.83
CA ASN A 660 -34.52 24.28 -30.78
C ASN A 660 -34.59 23.66 -29.38
N GLN A 661 -34.89 22.36 -29.28
CA GLN A 661 -35.01 21.64 -28.01
C GLN A 661 -34.22 20.32 -28.04
N ALA A 662 -34.02 19.73 -26.86
CA ALA A 662 -33.60 18.34 -26.74
C ALA A 662 -34.53 17.60 -25.79
N HIS A 663 -34.53 16.28 -25.84
CA HIS A 663 -35.50 15.45 -25.14
C HIS A 663 -34.80 14.37 -24.34
N VAL A 664 -35.16 14.23 -23.07
CA VAL A 664 -34.72 13.11 -22.23
C VAL A 664 -35.81 12.05 -22.26
N MET A 665 -35.41 10.83 -22.60
CA MET A 665 -36.28 9.66 -22.56
C MET A 665 -35.72 8.64 -21.57
N GLU A 666 -36.60 7.88 -20.94
CA GLU A 666 -36.25 6.84 -19.97
C GLU A 666 -36.93 5.53 -20.34
N ASN A 667 -36.19 4.43 -20.21
CA ASN A 667 -36.66 3.08 -20.41
C ASN A 667 -37.28 2.56 -19.11
N GLN A 668 -38.57 2.29 -19.14
CA GLN A 668 -39.32 1.74 -18.01
C GLN A 668 -39.85 0.37 -18.38
N GLY A 669 -39.03 -0.67 -18.14
CA GLY A 669 -39.41 -2.06 -18.40
C GLY A 669 -39.56 -2.42 -19.89
N GLY A 670 -38.65 -1.93 -20.73
CA GLY A 670 -38.62 -2.18 -22.17
C GLY A 670 -39.42 -1.18 -23.01
N THR A 671 -40.08 -0.21 -22.37
CA THR A 671 -40.81 0.87 -23.03
C THR A 671 -40.14 2.21 -22.77
N TRP A 672 -39.78 2.92 -23.83
CA TRP A 672 -39.21 4.26 -23.74
C TRP A 672 -40.29 5.33 -23.58
N GLN A 673 -40.14 6.18 -22.57
CA GLN A 673 -41.05 7.28 -22.29
C GLN A 673 -40.30 8.61 -22.27
N HIS A 674 -40.95 9.66 -22.78
CA HIS A 674 -40.43 11.02 -22.67
C HIS A 674 -40.59 11.54 -21.24
N VAL A 675 -39.49 11.95 -20.61
CA VAL A 675 -39.47 12.42 -19.21
C VAL A 675 -39.16 13.90 -19.05
N ALA A 676 -38.40 14.51 -19.97
CA ALA A 676 -38.11 15.94 -19.91
C ALA A 676 -37.82 16.56 -21.29
N THR A 677 -38.14 17.84 -21.43
CA THR A 677 -37.74 18.68 -22.57
C THR A 677 -36.72 19.72 -22.10
N LEU A 678 -35.56 19.73 -22.72
CA LEU A 678 -34.50 20.71 -22.50
C LEU A 678 -34.69 21.86 -23.50
N CYS A 679 -34.87 23.07 -22.99
CA CYS A 679 -35.10 24.27 -23.79
C CYS A 679 -33.95 25.27 -23.60
N PRO A 680 -32.86 25.19 -24.39
CA PRO A 680 -31.74 26.13 -24.32
C PRO A 680 -32.19 27.60 -24.37
N ALA A 681 -31.87 28.37 -23.34
CA ALA A 681 -32.30 29.76 -23.25
C ALA A 681 -31.79 30.61 -24.43
N GLY A 682 -32.69 31.32 -25.09
CA GLY A 682 -32.35 32.22 -26.20
C GLY A 682 -32.09 31.53 -27.55
N VAL A 683 -32.18 30.20 -27.63
CA VAL A 683 -32.08 29.46 -28.90
C VAL A 683 -33.45 29.43 -29.58
N GLN A 684 -33.54 30.07 -30.75
CA GLN A 684 -34.77 30.13 -31.55
C GLN A 684 -34.50 29.74 -33.00
N GLY A 685 -35.55 29.31 -33.71
CA GLY A 685 -35.47 29.03 -35.13
C GLY A 685 -35.00 27.61 -35.45
N ASN A 686 -34.20 27.49 -36.51
CA ASN A 686 -33.78 26.23 -37.11
C ASN A 686 -32.33 25.93 -36.70
N ASN A 687 -32.13 25.16 -35.62
CA ASN A 687 -30.80 24.84 -35.10
C ASN A 687 -30.51 23.36 -35.19
N THR A 688 -29.24 23.02 -35.38
CA THR A 688 -28.77 21.63 -35.38
C THR A 688 -28.05 21.39 -34.07
N LEU A 689 -28.83 21.06 -33.04
CA LEU A 689 -28.29 20.88 -31.70
C LEU A 689 -27.44 19.60 -31.64
N GLN A 690 -26.35 19.67 -30.89
CA GLN A 690 -25.53 18.51 -30.53
C GLN A 690 -25.58 18.29 -29.02
N VAL A 691 -25.33 17.06 -28.60
CA VAL A 691 -25.39 16.69 -27.18
C VAL A 691 -24.15 15.90 -26.74
N ALA A 692 -23.68 16.22 -25.53
CA ALA A 692 -22.77 15.39 -24.74
C ALA A 692 -23.33 15.30 -23.31
N ALA A 693 -23.16 14.17 -22.63
CA ALA A 693 -23.70 13.97 -21.29
C ALA A 693 -22.76 13.12 -20.42
N SER A 694 -22.90 13.23 -19.10
CA SER A 694 -22.16 12.43 -18.11
C SER A 694 -22.68 10.99 -18.11
N ALA A 695 -21.98 10.08 -17.43
CA ALA A 695 -22.35 8.65 -17.32
C ALA A 695 -23.80 8.44 -16.89
N ASP A 696 -24.27 9.25 -15.95
CA ASP A 696 -25.58 9.19 -15.32
C ASP A 696 -26.58 10.20 -15.89
N LEU A 697 -26.18 10.98 -16.91
CA LEU A 697 -26.93 12.12 -17.46
C LEU A 697 -27.24 13.21 -16.41
N SER A 698 -26.54 13.25 -15.26
CA SER A 698 -26.68 14.33 -14.28
C SER A 698 -26.14 15.66 -14.78
N VAL A 699 -25.25 15.64 -15.78
CA VAL A 699 -24.80 16.81 -16.52
C VAL A 699 -25.03 16.57 -18.02
N ILE A 700 -25.77 17.46 -18.66
CA ILE A 700 -26.06 17.42 -20.11
C ILE A 700 -25.60 18.74 -20.71
N VAL A 701 -24.80 18.68 -21.77
CA VAL A 701 -24.33 19.84 -22.51
C VAL A 701 -24.95 19.83 -23.89
N LEU A 702 -25.68 20.90 -24.22
CA LEU A 702 -26.20 21.14 -25.55
C LEU A 702 -25.36 22.21 -26.25
N SER A 703 -24.82 21.86 -27.41
CA SER A 703 -24.22 22.85 -28.31
C SER A 703 -25.30 23.38 -29.25
N ALA A 704 -25.41 24.70 -29.36
CA ALA A 704 -26.22 25.38 -30.35
C ALA A 704 -25.29 26.15 -31.31
N PRO A 705 -24.74 25.47 -32.34
CA PRO A 705 -23.71 26.05 -33.20
C PRO A 705 -24.16 27.36 -33.84
N GLU A 706 -25.36 27.39 -34.43
CA GLU A 706 -25.89 28.56 -35.12
C GLU A 706 -26.00 29.79 -34.21
N ASN A 707 -26.16 29.59 -32.90
CA ASN A 707 -26.15 30.61 -31.86
C ASN A 707 -24.77 30.88 -31.25
N ARG A 708 -23.78 30.00 -31.48
CA ARG A 708 -22.44 30.03 -30.89
C ARG A 708 -22.45 29.97 -29.37
N THR A 709 -23.34 29.13 -28.83
CA THR A 709 -23.54 28.95 -27.39
C THR A 709 -23.44 27.48 -26.99
N LEU A 710 -23.00 27.24 -25.75
CA LEU A 710 -23.12 25.97 -25.05
C LEU A 710 -24.08 26.17 -23.87
N HIS A 711 -24.97 25.21 -23.67
CA HIS A 711 -25.99 25.23 -22.64
C HIS A 711 -25.79 24.04 -21.72
N ILE A 712 -25.49 24.31 -20.46
CA ILE A 712 -25.24 23.30 -19.42
C ILE A 712 -26.54 23.07 -18.68
N PHE A 713 -26.99 21.83 -18.66
CA PHE A 713 -28.09 21.36 -17.83
C PHE A 713 -27.53 20.46 -16.72
N THR A 714 -28.04 20.61 -15.50
CA THR A 714 -27.69 19.77 -14.36
C THR A 714 -28.96 19.25 -13.70
N ASP A 715 -28.99 17.95 -13.39
CA ASP A 715 -30.08 17.33 -12.65
C ASP A 715 -29.71 17.19 -11.17
N SER A 716 -30.40 17.95 -10.32
CA SER A 716 -30.27 17.87 -8.85
C SER A 716 -31.29 16.92 -8.19
N GLY A 717 -31.97 16.07 -8.98
CA GLY A 717 -32.98 15.12 -8.52
C GLY A 717 -34.43 15.54 -8.77
N SER A 718 -34.67 16.74 -9.31
CA SER A 718 -35.98 17.24 -9.75
C SER A 718 -36.16 17.23 -11.26
N GLY A 719 -35.17 16.71 -12.00
CA GLY A 719 -35.05 16.81 -13.44
C GLY A 719 -33.99 17.83 -13.86
N PRO A 720 -33.53 17.76 -15.11
CA PRO A 720 -32.45 18.60 -15.62
C PRO A 720 -32.89 20.07 -15.77
N GLU A 721 -32.15 20.98 -15.14
CA GLU A 721 -32.34 22.44 -15.22
C GLU A 721 -31.13 23.12 -15.88
N GLU A 722 -31.35 24.17 -16.66
CA GLU A 722 -30.27 24.94 -17.30
C GLU A 722 -29.53 25.77 -16.24
N THR A 723 -28.29 25.37 -15.91
CA THR A 723 -27.49 26.00 -14.85
C THR A 723 -26.52 27.04 -15.38
N GLN A 724 -26.11 26.93 -16.64
CA GLN A 724 -25.15 27.87 -17.24
C GLN A 724 -25.27 27.95 -18.76
N VAL A 725 -25.06 29.16 -19.29
CA VAL A 725 -24.89 29.40 -20.73
C VAL A 725 -23.49 29.97 -20.95
N LEU A 726 -22.74 29.39 -21.89
CA LEU A 726 -21.39 29.81 -22.24
C LEU A 726 -21.36 30.26 -23.70
N ASN A 727 -20.84 31.45 -23.99
CA ASN A 727 -20.65 31.89 -25.38
C ASN A 727 -19.29 31.41 -25.87
N TRP A 728 -19.22 30.94 -27.11
CA TRP A 728 -17.95 30.44 -27.67
C TRP A 728 -16.84 31.51 -27.64
N THR A 729 -17.20 32.79 -27.76
CA THR A 729 -16.28 33.93 -27.67
C THR A 729 -15.67 34.13 -26.29
N ASP A 730 -16.27 33.58 -25.23
CA ASP A 730 -15.77 33.73 -23.86
C ASP A 730 -14.53 32.86 -23.63
N PHE A 731 -14.32 31.83 -24.46
CA PHE A 731 -13.26 30.85 -24.23
C PHE A 731 -12.47 30.45 -25.48
N CYS A 732 -12.76 30.99 -26.66
CA CYS A 732 -11.95 30.86 -27.87
C CYS A 732 -11.80 32.22 -28.54
N ASP A 733 -10.58 32.57 -29.01
CA ASP A 733 -10.37 33.76 -29.84
C ASP A 733 -10.89 33.51 -31.27
N ILE A 734 -12.08 34.02 -31.56
CA ILE A 734 -12.83 33.74 -32.78
C ILE A 734 -12.65 34.94 -33.73
N THR A 735 -11.47 35.09 -34.34
CA THR A 735 -11.23 36.21 -35.27
C THR A 735 -11.74 35.97 -36.69
N ASP A 736 -11.97 34.72 -37.11
CA ASP A 736 -12.42 34.42 -38.48
C ASP A 736 -13.23 33.11 -38.61
N MET A 737 -14.51 33.11 -38.20
CA MET A 737 -15.41 31.96 -38.45
C MET A 737 -16.59 32.33 -39.35
N ARG A 738 -16.61 31.72 -40.55
CA ARG A 738 -17.72 31.81 -41.51
C ARG A 738 -18.81 30.74 -41.34
N ILE A 739 -18.57 29.63 -40.63
CA ILE A 739 -19.62 28.62 -40.33
C ILE A 739 -19.45 28.10 -38.90
N PRO A 740 -20.52 28.11 -38.08
CA PRO A 740 -20.50 27.48 -36.78
C PRO A 740 -20.71 25.98 -36.92
N GLY A 741 -19.66 25.23 -36.68
CA GLY A 741 -19.77 23.82 -36.32
C GLY A 741 -18.70 23.56 -35.28
N GLY A 742 -18.93 22.54 -34.47
CA GLY A 742 -18.05 22.19 -33.38
C GLY A 742 -18.43 20.84 -32.82
N GLY A 743 -17.48 20.14 -32.22
CA GLY A 743 -17.71 18.88 -31.52
C GLY A 743 -17.65 19.14 -30.02
N ILE A 744 -18.65 18.66 -29.29
CA ILE A 744 -18.62 18.65 -27.82
C ILE A 744 -18.39 17.22 -27.32
N SER A 745 -17.64 17.09 -26.24
CA SER A 745 -17.47 15.83 -25.51
C SER A 745 -17.33 16.10 -24.02
N LEU A 746 -17.94 15.26 -23.20
CA LEU A 746 -17.99 15.41 -21.75
C LEU A 746 -17.36 14.19 -21.08
N SER A 747 -16.64 14.40 -19.99
CA SER A 747 -16.13 13.32 -19.17
C SER A 747 -17.26 12.54 -18.51
N ALA A 748 -16.94 11.30 -18.19
CA ALA A 748 -17.81 10.36 -17.49
C ALA A 748 -18.45 10.93 -16.21
N ASP A 749 -17.66 11.63 -15.41
CA ASP A 749 -18.04 12.24 -14.13
C ASP A 749 -18.68 13.63 -14.29
N GLY A 750 -18.74 14.17 -15.52
CA GLY A 750 -19.24 15.52 -15.78
C GLY A 750 -18.35 16.64 -15.25
N SER A 751 -17.07 16.39 -14.99
CA SER A 751 -16.11 17.39 -14.48
C SER A 751 -15.32 18.12 -15.58
N LEU A 752 -15.14 17.51 -16.76
CA LEU A 752 -14.39 18.07 -17.88
C LEU A 752 -15.27 18.11 -19.14
N LEU A 753 -15.17 19.23 -19.87
CA LEU A 753 -15.87 19.49 -21.11
C LEU A 753 -14.86 19.93 -22.16
N LEU A 754 -14.81 19.21 -23.26
CA LEU A 754 -14.07 19.61 -24.44
C LEU A 754 -15.04 20.19 -25.46
N ALA A 755 -14.84 21.44 -25.82
CA ALA A 755 -15.54 22.10 -26.90
C ALA A 755 -14.56 22.43 -28.02
N ASP A 756 -14.75 21.82 -29.18
CA ASP A 756 -13.91 22.03 -30.37
C ASP A 756 -14.72 22.77 -31.44
N PHE A 757 -14.10 23.69 -32.18
CA PHE A 757 -14.75 24.55 -33.18
C PHE A 757 -14.10 24.43 -34.55
N ILE A 758 -14.92 24.53 -35.60
CA ILE A 758 -14.47 24.60 -36.99
C ILE A 758 -13.46 25.75 -37.12
N ALA A 759 -12.36 25.52 -37.87
CA ALA A 759 -11.21 26.43 -38.02
C ALA A 759 -10.11 26.34 -36.93
N GLY A 760 -10.11 25.27 -36.13
CA GLY A 760 -8.90 24.82 -35.41
C GLY A 760 -8.71 25.43 -34.02
N GLY A 761 -9.77 26.01 -33.45
CA GLY A 761 -9.79 26.47 -32.06
C GLY A 761 -10.79 25.67 -31.24
N GLY A 762 -10.46 25.45 -29.97
CA GLY A 762 -11.30 24.78 -29.00
C GLY A 762 -10.88 25.15 -27.59
N ALA A 763 -11.61 24.68 -26.59
CA ALA A 763 -11.25 24.84 -25.20
C ALA A 763 -11.55 23.59 -24.40
N LEU A 764 -10.67 23.31 -23.46
CA LEU A 764 -10.94 22.42 -22.35
C LEU A 764 -11.48 23.28 -21.20
N LEU A 765 -12.70 22.98 -20.77
CA LEU A 765 -13.34 23.56 -19.62
C LEU A 765 -13.41 22.54 -18.50
N ALA A 766 -13.33 23.00 -17.26
CA ALA A 766 -13.58 22.17 -16.09
C ALA A 766 -14.65 22.80 -15.20
N ARG A 767 -15.47 21.94 -14.61
CA ARG A 767 -16.45 22.28 -13.61
C ARG A 767 -15.76 22.49 -12.27
N GLN A 768 -15.97 23.63 -11.63
CA GLN A 768 -15.40 23.95 -10.32
C GLN A 768 -16.36 23.56 -9.19
N ALA A 769 -15.89 23.65 -7.94
CA ALA A 769 -16.66 23.33 -6.73
C ALA A 769 -17.93 24.19 -6.56
N ASP A 770 -17.98 25.38 -7.17
CA ASP A 770 -19.17 26.23 -7.22
C ASP A 770 -20.22 25.74 -8.23
N GLY A 771 -19.92 24.66 -8.97
CA GLY A 771 -20.76 24.05 -9.98
C GLY A 771 -20.64 24.69 -11.36
N LEU A 772 -19.87 25.78 -11.52
CA LEU A 772 -19.72 26.52 -12.77
C LEU A 772 -18.56 25.99 -13.61
N TRP A 773 -18.69 26.14 -14.92
CA TRP A 773 -17.68 25.76 -15.89
C TRP A 773 -16.74 26.92 -16.21
N HIS A 774 -15.44 26.63 -16.14
CA HIS A 774 -14.38 27.58 -16.43
C HIS A 774 -13.40 27.02 -17.45
N LYS A 775 -12.97 27.86 -18.40
CA LYS A 775 -11.88 27.54 -19.31
C LYS A 775 -10.61 27.25 -18.53
N LYS A 776 -10.01 26.07 -18.77
CA LYS A 776 -8.70 25.71 -18.24
C LYS A 776 -7.60 26.00 -19.26
N THR A 777 -7.83 25.66 -20.52
CA THR A 777 -6.89 25.94 -21.61
C THR A 777 -7.61 26.03 -22.95
N GLU A 778 -7.01 26.75 -23.90
CA GLU A 778 -7.29 26.55 -25.32
C GLU A 778 -6.72 25.20 -25.78
N VAL A 779 -7.44 24.57 -26.69
CA VAL A 779 -7.02 23.39 -27.42
C VAL A 779 -6.98 23.82 -28.89
N TYR A 780 -5.80 23.82 -29.50
CA TYR A 780 -5.65 24.18 -30.90
C TYR A 780 -5.49 22.92 -31.75
N GLY A 781 -6.38 22.75 -32.72
CA GLY A 781 -6.13 21.87 -33.86
C GLY A 781 -5.04 22.48 -34.73
N SER A 782 -4.18 21.66 -35.35
CA SER A 782 -3.03 22.19 -36.08
C SER A 782 -3.42 23.08 -37.28
N GLY A 783 -3.08 24.37 -37.18
CA GLY A 783 -2.51 25.19 -38.26
C GLY A 783 -3.48 25.68 -39.33
N TRP A 784 -4.06 26.86 -39.10
CA TRP A 784 -4.43 27.77 -40.18
C TRP A 784 -3.16 28.42 -40.75
N SER A 785 -2.91 28.31 -42.06
CA SER A 785 -1.89 29.14 -42.73
C SER A 785 -2.51 30.46 -43.15
N SER A 786 -1.95 31.57 -42.67
CA SER A 786 -2.30 32.92 -43.08
C SER A 786 -1.97 33.15 -44.58
N GLY A 787 -2.95 32.95 -45.47
CA GLY A 787 -2.81 33.17 -46.92
C GLY A 787 -4.13 33.61 -47.53
N SER A 788 -4.06 34.44 -48.57
CA SER A 788 -5.22 35.12 -49.20
C SER A 788 -6.12 34.25 -50.07
N ASP A 789 -5.82 32.96 -50.23
CA ASP A 789 -6.60 32.02 -51.06
C ASP A 789 -7.29 30.97 -50.16
N ALA A 790 -8.47 31.33 -49.66
CA ALA A 790 -9.27 30.52 -48.76
C ALA A 790 -10.17 29.53 -49.53
N THR A 791 -9.76 28.26 -49.62
CA THR A 791 -10.63 27.15 -50.03
C THR A 791 -10.79 26.09 -48.92
N ARG A 792 -11.86 26.31 -48.13
CA ARG A 792 -12.89 25.38 -47.64
C ARG A 792 -12.46 24.00 -47.10
N GLY A 793 -12.39 23.86 -45.77
CA GLY A 793 -12.59 22.58 -45.08
C GLY A 793 -13.30 22.68 -43.73
N TRP A 794 -14.04 21.62 -43.35
CA TRP A 794 -15.33 21.79 -42.67
C TRP A 794 -15.66 20.84 -41.50
N TYR A 795 -14.79 19.92 -41.06
CA TYR A 795 -15.20 18.91 -40.08
C TYR A 795 -14.18 18.68 -38.98
N VAL A 796 -14.59 18.96 -37.74
CA VAL A 796 -13.81 18.63 -36.54
C VAL A 796 -14.64 17.71 -35.65
N ALA A 797 -14.03 16.61 -35.21
CA ALA A 797 -14.63 15.61 -34.37
C ALA A 797 -13.74 15.40 -33.16
N SER A 798 -14.24 15.68 -31.97
CA SER A 798 -13.58 15.50 -30.69
C SER A 798 -14.17 14.31 -29.93
N ALA A 799 -13.33 13.64 -29.15
CA ALA A 799 -13.73 12.72 -28.09
C ALA A 799 -13.00 13.17 -26.82
N LEU A 800 -13.55 12.82 -25.67
CA LEU A 800 -12.96 13.07 -24.36
C LEU A 800 -13.11 11.78 -23.55
N SER A 801 -12.05 11.41 -22.89
CA SER A 801 -12.03 10.36 -21.88
C SER A 801 -11.34 10.97 -20.68
N SER A 802 -11.74 10.51 -19.52
CA SER A 802 -11.21 10.93 -18.24
C SER A 802 -10.93 9.67 -17.44
N SER A 803 -9.77 9.06 -17.67
CA SER A 803 -9.08 8.42 -16.56
C SER A 803 -8.26 9.50 -15.83
N ALA A 804 -7.71 9.21 -14.66
CA ALA A 804 -7.02 10.19 -13.81
C ALA A 804 -5.93 11.02 -14.53
N ASP A 805 -5.46 10.61 -15.72
CA ASP A 805 -4.18 11.03 -16.29
C ASP A 805 -4.16 11.38 -17.78
N THR A 806 -5.28 11.44 -18.51
CA THR A 806 -5.22 11.64 -19.96
C THR A 806 -6.49 12.25 -20.56
N VAL A 807 -6.33 13.38 -21.28
CA VAL A 807 -7.39 14.01 -22.09
C VAL A 807 -7.09 13.86 -23.59
N LEU A 808 -7.50 12.76 -24.23
CA LEU A 808 -7.27 12.68 -25.67
C LEU A 808 -8.26 13.51 -26.46
N THR A 809 -7.79 14.28 -27.44
CA THR A 809 -8.63 15.09 -28.33
C THR A 809 -8.19 14.87 -29.78
N ALA A 810 -8.88 14.03 -30.55
CA ALA A 810 -8.65 14.04 -31.99
C ALA A 810 -9.37 15.25 -32.61
N SER A 811 -8.80 15.83 -33.67
CA SER A 811 -9.41 16.88 -34.49
C SER A 811 -8.93 16.64 -35.91
N VAL A 812 -9.79 16.69 -36.91
CA VAL A 812 -9.38 16.54 -38.32
C VAL A 812 -9.58 17.84 -39.08
N LEU A 813 -8.72 18.11 -40.06
CA LEU A 813 -8.79 19.31 -40.89
C LEU A 813 -8.88 18.91 -42.36
N TYR A 814 -9.88 19.44 -43.06
CA TYR A 814 -10.02 19.35 -44.52
C TYR A 814 -9.43 20.62 -45.15
N GLY A 815 -8.88 20.52 -46.35
CA GLY A 815 -8.48 21.68 -47.15
C GLY A 815 -8.29 21.26 -48.59
N SER A 816 -8.93 21.96 -49.54
CA SER A 816 -8.70 21.74 -50.98
C SER A 816 -7.68 22.74 -51.51
N TYR A 817 -6.74 22.27 -52.33
CA TYR A 817 -5.70 23.10 -52.93
C TYR A 817 -5.84 23.07 -54.45
N THR A 818 -6.14 24.20 -55.08
CA THR A 818 -5.83 24.38 -56.51
C THR A 818 -5.22 25.78 -56.70
N ALA A 819 -4.08 25.94 -57.39
CA ALA A 819 -3.87 25.54 -58.77
C ALA A 819 -2.52 24.80 -58.98
N GLY A 820 -2.58 23.60 -59.56
CA GLY A 820 -1.38 22.85 -59.95
C GLY A 820 -1.38 21.34 -59.67
N GLY A 821 -2.54 20.70 -59.52
CA GLY A 821 -2.69 19.26 -59.77
C GLY A 821 -2.08 18.30 -58.75
N ASP A 822 -2.38 18.48 -57.45
CA ASP A 822 -2.47 17.40 -56.45
C ASP A 822 -3.14 17.95 -55.17
N ASP A 823 -4.40 17.57 -54.91
CA ASP A 823 -5.08 17.86 -53.65
C ASP A 823 -4.40 17.08 -52.51
N THR A 824 -3.72 17.75 -51.58
CA THR A 824 -3.03 17.10 -50.45
C THR A 824 -3.80 17.28 -49.14
N GLU A 825 -4.79 16.42 -48.91
CA GLU A 825 -5.54 16.37 -47.64
C GLU A 825 -4.60 15.91 -46.49
N ARG A 826 -4.73 16.37 -45.25
CA ARG A 826 -3.89 15.85 -44.15
C ARG A 826 -4.72 15.65 -42.89
N VAL A 827 -5.06 14.40 -42.63
CA VAL A 827 -5.64 13.99 -41.35
C VAL A 827 -4.51 13.83 -40.35
N LYS A 828 -4.64 14.51 -39.20
CA LYS A 828 -3.83 14.24 -38.02
C LYS A 828 -4.77 14.13 -36.83
N ALA A 829 -4.95 12.95 -36.26
CA ALA A 829 -5.54 12.87 -34.93
C ALA A 829 -4.46 13.29 -33.92
N TRP A 830 -4.82 14.21 -33.04
CA TRP A 830 -3.98 14.65 -31.93
C TRP A 830 -4.44 13.93 -30.68
N VAL A 831 -3.55 13.87 -29.70
CA VAL A 831 -3.79 13.31 -28.38
C VAL A 831 -3.28 14.36 -27.43
N LEU A 832 -4.12 14.89 -26.53
CA LEU A 832 -3.76 15.99 -25.64
C LEU A 832 -3.67 15.52 -24.19
N ARG A 833 -2.73 14.61 -23.92
CA ARG A 833 -2.61 13.98 -22.59
C ARG A 833 -2.47 14.97 -21.47
#